data_AF-A0AAI8KU44-F1
#
_entry.id   AF-A0AAI8KU44-F1
#
_cell.length_a   1.000
_cell.length_b   1.000
_cell.length_c   1.000
_cell.angle_alpha   90.00
_cell.angle_beta   90.00
_cell.angle_gamma   90.00
#
_symmetry.space_group_name_H-M   'P 1'
#
loop_
_entity.id
_entity.type
_entity.pdbx_description
1 polymer ?
#
loop_
_entity_poly.entity_id
_entity_poly.type
_entity_poly.pdbx_seq_one_letter_code
_entity_poly.pdbx_strand_id
1 'polypeptide(L)'
;MTGLDAERLVSLSADGRRGSGYLLTPGLVLTAGHCVGPMGSAVTVRAYGRHEGSYDLSQAHTFRVTARGDAEHDYALLESTADDPFRRALDGPLDEVRLGRLIGEGAVAAQALGFPKSGVEQAGARRLVNPEDVRGRVLPLTGSRRAVRRLNLQIRTGSSSLARGGSLWSGMSGAALFSGDHLIGVITEDRATIEGRLIALPVTAVFGDDGQAEANARLLAAHGEAGPGEVAPGEATPAQRVPLDPVWAGGEILKPAYIPLPPREHWSEADLLESRHGVVPFRGRAGQLRALVDWCEHADDRDGGQSVRLLTGGSTVGKTRLARELCRTMAGRGWVAGFVDPLHVDFTGVCALPESRLLVIDDADAHAGQLHILLAEATERGGHHPLRVLAVAHRGGPWWDAVRRRYEALVDVEDPAPLQPLPQADRADVYRAAYAAFRGWYEESDGKARAAVHAGAGPEGETGTDVVADTDPGVPGLDEPDFGSYLLILIQALVDARTLLHKTHSATSGPPTRSRANALLDYALDVERQRWQASAERQRLPHDPVLLERIVAVSSLAVADGETDGERETEAARRLRLVPDLADEPEWLTRAFARWQHEELAGEGYLRSLQPLRLAERLGAKVIAAFPEIAPRLLDVGGDGPGIPQDATDQARQILNVLHVLQLTAGSDGCRSDGTGEPSAQQRAREALDAALRGHARPLVRLVKQVAATDQDQFASAIGTSLACALNSTMRKESAQEVAAQVLGELDLACPDVLLELATAVAEHAVQHYRQGNGAPTQDNREALARALQRWSLYLASSGLRIQAHEIAGQAVDMYHALHQLSPSEEHEFALAEALKDLADRLVDVGRFEDADLCARDSIRRLEPLFQRNPSRGNAFGLVKALCTLATAAHRIGRQREALQAATEACELIKRLPRAQEGDEHGPDEIQGMKAFALRGLAWQLGASGSVDEAVTTASESVEIYEALRERCPGLWKRDIAEALSVLGVQHAARQEWDESVARHTEALRGHYDALEREYREAVRPQHALALSRLAEAHLGRARARPAESRQEDLVEALEHVEQALHQYEGMRKEDRWANRVHEAWTSCLEAEVLLALDATGRSQRAAPAIRQTCGRAEAAARRALTLYDELDVRAWQLRFNRARAQAVLAQSYGGRGRPRAKVLRAHEQARDAFARLDAEEPGRAEAELHAIEDTIDSLRQSGPPAQARAQTSVNRSGKRRKRHQPKPRLRGRQGRQGAAGRRKHR
;
A
#
# COMPACT_ATOMS: atom_id res chain seq x y z
N MET A 1 -25.65 18.32 7.28
CA MET A 1 -26.50 17.10 7.27
C MET A 1 -27.87 17.48 6.75
N THR A 2 -28.15 17.07 5.52
CA THR A 2 -29.37 17.33 4.74
C THR A 2 -29.57 16.12 3.83
N GLY A 3 -30.13 15.04 4.36
CA GLY A 3 -30.44 13.80 3.63
C GLY A 3 -31.80 13.19 3.98
N LEU A 4 -32.51 13.78 4.96
CA LEU A 4 -33.83 13.35 5.39
C LEU A 4 -34.90 14.11 4.60
N ASP A 5 -35.67 13.37 3.80
CA ASP A 5 -36.79 13.90 3.05
C ASP A 5 -38.02 14.04 3.96
N ALA A 6 -38.30 15.27 4.39
CA ALA A 6 -39.43 15.56 5.28
C ALA A 6 -40.77 15.14 4.67
N GLU A 7 -40.86 15.04 3.35
CA GLU A 7 -42.08 14.66 2.63
C GLU A 7 -42.44 13.17 2.80
N ARG A 8 -41.47 12.34 3.23
CA ARG A 8 -41.69 10.92 3.55
C ARG A 8 -42.16 10.66 4.98
N LEU A 9 -42.22 11.69 5.81
CA LEU A 9 -42.66 11.57 7.20
C LEU A 9 -44.16 11.35 7.25
N VAL A 10 -44.58 10.32 7.99
CA VAL A 10 -46.00 10.03 8.19
C VAL A 10 -46.36 9.98 9.67
N SER A 11 -47.54 10.48 9.99
CA SER A 11 -48.14 10.36 11.31
C SER A 11 -49.10 9.18 11.34
N LEU A 12 -48.99 8.33 12.35
CA LEU A 12 -49.77 7.11 12.48
C LEU A 12 -50.78 7.22 13.63
N SER A 13 -51.98 6.68 13.39
CA SER A 13 -53.00 6.49 14.44
C SER A 13 -53.74 5.17 14.27
N ALA A 14 -53.75 4.38 15.34
CA ALA A 14 -54.44 3.08 15.44
C ALA A 14 -54.91 2.86 16.89
N ASP A 15 -56.20 2.55 17.09
CA ASP A 15 -56.79 2.20 18.40
C ASP A 15 -56.42 3.16 19.55
N GLY A 16 -56.43 4.47 19.28
CA GLY A 16 -56.07 5.52 20.25
C GLY A 16 -54.57 5.68 20.51
N ARG A 17 -53.71 4.81 19.95
CA ARG A 17 -52.25 4.95 19.95
C ARG A 17 -51.81 5.87 18.81
N ARG A 18 -50.68 6.54 19.01
CA ARG A 18 -50.02 7.39 18.01
C ARG A 18 -48.53 7.16 17.99
N GLY A 19 -47.97 7.24 16.80
CA GLY A 19 -46.54 7.18 16.56
C GLY A 19 -46.15 7.89 15.27
N SER A 20 -44.85 7.90 15.01
CA SER A 20 -44.26 8.36 13.76
C SER A 20 -44.02 7.17 12.83
N GLY A 21 -43.87 7.44 11.54
CA GLY A 21 -43.48 6.43 10.55
C GLY A 21 -42.75 7.09 9.38
N TYR A 22 -42.15 6.26 8.55
CA TYR A 22 -41.41 6.71 7.37
C TYR A 22 -41.80 5.88 6.14
N LEU A 23 -42.04 6.55 5.01
CA LEU A 23 -42.34 5.89 3.73
C LEU A 23 -41.06 5.34 3.09
N LEU A 24 -40.97 4.01 2.99
CA LEU A 24 -39.90 3.32 2.26
C LEU A 24 -40.16 3.32 0.75
N THR A 25 -41.43 3.13 0.36
CA THR A 25 -41.95 3.29 -1.00
C THR A 25 -43.32 3.98 -0.92
N PRO A 26 -43.91 4.47 -2.04
CA PRO A 26 -45.24 5.09 -2.01
C PRO A 26 -46.34 4.23 -1.36
N GLY A 27 -46.16 2.89 -1.36
CA GLY A 27 -47.08 1.92 -0.80
C GLY A 27 -46.63 1.24 0.50
N LEU A 28 -45.43 1.52 1.02
CA LEU A 28 -44.84 0.79 2.16
C LEU A 28 -44.31 1.74 3.25
N VAL A 29 -44.79 1.59 4.49
CA VAL A 29 -44.38 2.41 5.65
C VAL A 29 -43.69 1.54 6.70
N LEU A 30 -42.57 2.03 7.23
CA LEU A 30 -41.87 1.46 8.39
C LEU A 30 -42.19 2.24 9.68
N THR A 31 -42.48 1.52 10.77
CA THR A 31 -42.75 2.10 12.10
C THR A 31 -42.42 1.14 13.24
N ALA A 32 -42.59 1.57 14.49
CA ALA A 32 -42.45 0.72 15.69
C ALA A 32 -43.71 -0.15 15.88
N GLY A 33 -43.50 -1.43 16.20
CA GLY A 33 -44.57 -2.43 16.31
C GLY A 33 -45.60 -2.14 17.41
N HIS A 34 -45.18 -1.54 18.54
CA HIS A 34 -46.09 -1.18 19.63
C HIS A 34 -47.06 -0.03 19.28
N CYS A 35 -46.76 0.76 18.25
CA CYS A 35 -47.62 1.85 17.76
C CYS A 35 -48.85 1.34 17.01
N VAL A 36 -48.88 0.06 16.60
CA VAL A 36 -49.91 -0.53 15.74
C VAL A 36 -50.57 -1.77 16.34
N GLY A 37 -51.73 -2.15 15.80
CA GLY A 37 -52.49 -3.35 16.17
C GLY A 37 -51.84 -4.66 15.66
N PRO A 38 -52.45 -5.82 15.91
CA PRO A 38 -51.94 -7.11 15.41
C PRO A 38 -51.92 -7.17 13.87
N MET A 39 -51.29 -8.20 13.29
CA MET A 39 -51.25 -8.39 11.83
C MET A 39 -52.64 -8.29 11.20
N GLY A 40 -52.72 -7.61 10.05
CA GLY A 40 -53.98 -7.35 9.34
C GLY A 40 -54.82 -6.18 9.88
N SER A 41 -54.44 -5.56 11.01
CA SER A 41 -55.14 -4.38 11.53
C SER A 41 -54.99 -3.18 10.59
N ALA A 42 -56.04 -2.37 10.52
CA ALA A 42 -56.06 -1.14 9.73
C ALA A 42 -55.43 0.01 10.52
N VAL A 43 -54.52 0.74 9.89
CA VAL A 43 -53.82 1.89 10.47
C VAL A 43 -54.13 3.11 9.62
N THR A 44 -54.48 4.22 10.27
CA THR A 44 -54.66 5.50 9.59
C THR A 44 -53.32 6.21 9.50
N VAL A 45 -52.84 6.42 8.26
CA VAL A 45 -51.56 7.06 7.92
C VAL A 45 -51.84 8.43 7.33
N ARG A 46 -51.18 9.47 7.83
CA ARG A 46 -51.26 10.84 7.31
C ARG A 46 -49.90 11.31 6.85
N ALA A 47 -49.77 11.72 5.59
CA ALA A 47 -48.52 12.23 5.03
C ALA A 47 -48.31 13.71 5.36
N TYR A 48 -47.04 14.10 5.36
CA TYR A 48 -46.56 15.47 5.52
C TYR A 48 -46.82 16.29 4.25
N GLY A 49 -47.47 17.45 4.36
CA GLY A 49 -47.74 18.36 3.24
C GLY A 49 -47.46 19.83 3.58
N ARG A 50 -46.76 20.53 2.68
CA ARG A 50 -46.37 21.94 2.85
C ARG A 50 -47.43 22.86 2.22
N HIS A 51 -48.09 23.73 2.99
CA HIS A 51 -49.07 24.68 2.46
C HIS A 51 -48.92 26.08 3.09
N GLU A 52 -48.57 27.09 2.28
CA GLU A 52 -48.50 28.52 2.66
C GLU A 52 -47.81 28.83 4.02
N GLY A 53 -46.69 28.17 4.29
CA GLY A 53 -45.91 28.41 5.52
C GLY A 53 -46.47 27.79 6.80
N SER A 54 -47.53 26.98 6.74
CA SER A 54 -48.01 26.12 7.84
C SER A 54 -48.07 24.64 7.41
N TYR A 55 -47.86 23.72 8.35
CA TYR A 55 -47.77 22.28 8.08
C TYR A 55 -49.14 21.61 8.29
N ASP A 56 -49.74 21.00 7.25
CA ASP A 56 -51.07 20.38 7.33
C ASP A 56 -51.00 18.85 7.12
N LEU A 57 -51.61 18.08 8.04
CA LEU A 57 -51.72 16.61 7.99
C LEU A 57 -53.12 16.20 7.48
N SER A 58 -53.54 16.71 6.33
CA SER A 58 -54.96 16.63 5.91
C SER A 58 -55.34 15.38 5.12
N GLN A 59 -54.40 14.69 4.46
CA GLN A 59 -54.69 13.48 3.68
C GLN A 59 -54.50 12.20 4.51
N ALA A 60 -55.60 11.55 4.88
CA ALA A 60 -55.59 10.31 5.65
C ALA A 60 -55.86 9.10 4.74
N HIS A 61 -54.95 8.14 4.75
CA HIS A 61 -55.05 6.88 3.99
C HIS A 61 -55.04 5.68 4.93
N THR A 62 -55.67 4.59 4.50
CA THR A 62 -55.72 3.35 5.28
C THR A 62 -54.66 2.36 4.79
N PHE A 63 -53.76 2.01 5.69
CA PHE A 63 -52.75 0.97 5.48
C PHE A 63 -53.10 -0.25 6.34
N ARG A 64 -52.57 -1.42 5.98
CA ARG A 64 -52.68 -2.65 6.78
C ARG A 64 -51.33 -3.09 7.28
N VAL A 65 -51.27 -3.60 8.51
CA VAL A 65 -50.07 -4.24 9.06
C VAL A 65 -49.80 -5.54 8.32
N THR A 66 -48.75 -5.60 7.51
CA THR A 66 -48.37 -6.76 6.70
C THR A 66 -47.16 -7.51 7.21
N ALA A 67 -46.33 -6.89 8.05
CA ALA A 67 -45.33 -7.58 8.86
C ALA A 67 -45.21 -6.89 10.23
N ARG A 68 -44.97 -7.66 11.29
CA ARG A 68 -44.77 -7.14 12.64
C ARG A 68 -43.82 -8.05 13.42
N GLY A 69 -42.80 -7.46 14.03
CA GLY A 69 -41.87 -8.21 14.88
C GLY A 69 -42.39 -8.48 16.28
N ASP A 70 -41.63 -9.30 17.01
CA ASP A 70 -41.92 -9.68 18.39
C ASP A 70 -41.50 -8.58 19.40
N ALA A 71 -41.55 -8.88 20.69
CA ALA A 71 -41.15 -7.92 21.73
C ALA A 71 -39.66 -7.55 21.67
N GLU A 72 -38.81 -8.42 21.11
CA GLU A 72 -37.38 -8.19 20.95
C GLU A 72 -37.05 -7.41 19.67
N HIS A 73 -37.87 -7.55 18.61
CA HIS A 73 -37.79 -6.84 17.33
C HIS A 73 -39.00 -5.93 17.15
N ASP A 74 -39.03 -4.81 17.86
CA ASP A 74 -40.18 -3.90 17.84
C ASP A 74 -40.27 -3.06 16.56
N TYR A 75 -40.79 -3.65 15.48
CA TYR A 75 -41.07 -3.00 14.20
C TYR A 75 -42.42 -3.44 13.61
N ALA A 76 -42.95 -2.65 12.67
CA ALA A 76 -44.05 -3.05 11.81
C ALA A 76 -43.90 -2.44 10.41
N LEU A 77 -44.30 -3.20 9.40
CA LEU A 77 -44.47 -2.75 8.01
C LEU A 77 -45.95 -2.62 7.69
N LEU A 78 -46.31 -1.49 7.08
CA LEU A 78 -47.67 -1.20 6.67
C LEU A 78 -47.72 -1.08 5.15
N GLU A 79 -48.60 -1.83 4.50
CA GLU A 79 -48.86 -1.71 3.06
C GLU A 79 -50.17 -0.97 2.79
N SER A 80 -50.19 -0.17 1.74
CA SER A 80 -51.39 0.54 1.29
C SER A 80 -52.48 -0.45 0.85
N THR A 81 -53.73 -0.14 1.19
CA THR A 81 -54.91 -0.89 0.71
C THR A 81 -55.50 -0.33 -0.59
N ALA A 82 -54.98 0.78 -1.09
CA ALA A 82 -55.34 1.41 -2.34
C ALA A 82 -54.12 1.47 -3.28
N ASP A 83 -54.36 1.41 -4.59
CA ASP A 83 -53.32 1.65 -5.58
C ASP A 83 -52.84 3.11 -5.48
N ASP A 84 -51.61 3.26 -5.00
CA ASP A 84 -50.81 4.50 -5.05
C ASP A 84 -51.37 5.72 -4.28
N PRO A 85 -51.51 5.64 -2.94
CA PRO A 85 -52.24 6.62 -2.15
C PRO A 85 -51.60 8.02 -2.10
N PHE A 86 -50.28 8.12 -2.28
CA PHE A 86 -49.52 9.37 -2.10
C PHE A 86 -48.90 9.93 -3.40
N ARG A 87 -49.08 9.27 -4.56
CA ARG A 87 -48.49 9.67 -5.86
C ARG A 87 -48.92 11.06 -6.36
N ARG A 88 -50.05 11.58 -5.89
CA ARG A 88 -50.61 12.89 -6.29
C ARG A 88 -50.23 14.04 -5.35
N ALA A 89 -49.70 13.74 -4.16
CA ALA A 89 -49.31 14.73 -3.16
C ALA A 89 -47.79 14.91 -3.07
N LEU A 90 -47.03 13.93 -3.56
CA LEU A 90 -45.57 13.93 -3.70
C LEU A 90 -45.28 14.05 -5.19
N ASP A 91 -44.88 15.22 -5.67
CA ASP A 91 -44.68 15.51 -7.11
C ASP A 91 -43.43 14.79 -7.69
N GLY A 92 -43.49 13.47 -7.87
CA GLY A 92 -42.47 12.70 -8.61
C GLY A 92 -42.26 11.25 -8.14
N PRO A 93 -41.44 10.45 -8.86
CA PRO A 93 -40.96 9.17 -8.35
C PRO A 93 -40.06 9.42 -7.13
N LEU A 94 -40.36 8.75 -6.01
CA LEU A 94 -39.55 8.80 -4.80
C LEU A 94 -38.27 7.97 -5.01
N ASP A 95 -37.11 8.57 -4.71
CA ASP A 95 -35.83 7.86 -4.68
C ASP A 95 -35.86 6.67 -3.70
N GLU A 96 -35.08 5.63 -3.95
CA GLU A 96 -35.00 4.47 -3.05
C GLU A 96 -34.39 4.84 -1.68
N VAL A 97 -34.97 4.36 -0.58
CA VAL A 97 -34.42 4.59 0.76
C VAL A 97 -33.22 3.68 0.99
N ARG A 98 -32.03 4.24 1.09
CA ARG A 98 -30.80 3.48 1.36
C ARG A 98 -30.78 3.00 2.80
N LEU A 99 -30.59 1.71 3.00
CA LEU A 99 -30.48 1.11 4.31
C LEU A 99 -29.01 1.01 4.73
N GLY A 100 -28.69 1.45 5.94
CA GLY A 100 -27.33 1.52 6.46
C GLY A 100 -27.02 0.49 7.55
N ARG A 101 -25.91 -0.22 7.42
CA ARG A 101 -25.34 -1.07 8.48
C ARG A 101 -24.18 -0.34 9.15
N LEU A 102 -24.28 -0.12 10.46
CA LEU A 102 -23.19 0.49 11.23
C LEU A 102 -21.97 -0.44 11.32
N ILE A 103 -20.80 0.05 10.91
CA ILE A 103 -19.51 -0.64 10.97
C ILE A 103 -18.58 0.08 11.96
N GLY A 104 -17.96 -0.68 12.86
CA GLY A 104 -17.05 -0.16 13.88
C GLY A 104 -17.71 0.21 15.22
N GLU A 105 -16.90 0.77 16.13
CA GLU A 105 -17.28 0.99 17.53
C GLU A 105 -17.41 2.48 17.94
N GLY A 106 -16.89 3.39 17.10
CA GLY A 106 -16.91 4.83 17.34
C GLY A 106 -18.31 5.47 17.29
N ALA A 107 -18.37 6.78 17.57
CA ALA A 107 -19.62 7.54 17.52
C ALA A 107 -20.00 7.91 16.08
N VAL A 108 -21.29 7.79 15.74
CA VAL A 108 -21.84 8.16 14.42
C VAL A 108 -22.79 9.34 14.57
N ALA A 109 -22.63 10.37 13.73
CA ALA A 109 -23.58 11.47 13.67
C ALA A 109 -24.92 10.98 13.14
N ALA A 110 -26.01 11.28 13.83
CA ALA A 110 -27.33 10.78 13.45
C ALA A 110 -28.43 11.82 13.66
N GLN A 111 -29.48 11.69 12.87
CA GLN A 111 -30.64 12.57 12.85
C GLN A 111 -31.92 11.74 12.82
N ALA A 112 -32.90 12.10 13.64
CA ALA A 112 -34.23 11.51 13.62
C ALA A 112 -35.29 12.60 13.51
N LEU A 113 -36.23 12.41 12.58
CA LEU A 113 -37.37 13.29 12.38
C LEU A 113 -38.67 12.53 12.70
N GLY A 114 -39.53 13.14 13.51
CA GLY A 114 -40.79 12.53 13.92
C GLY A 114 -41.76 13.53 14.53
N PHE A 115 -42.91 13.05 14.98
CA PHE A 115 -44.02 13.85 15.49
C PHE A 115 -44.23 13.60 16.99
N PRO A 116 -43.55 14.35 17.89
CA PRO A 116 -43.81 14.23 19.32
C PRO A 116 -45.19 14.82 19.67
N LYS A 117 -45.81 14.26 20.72
CA LYS A 117 -47.15 14.64 21.21
C LYS A 117 -47.23 16.08 21.72
N SER A 118 -46.09 16.67 22.10
CA SER A 118 -45.97 18.07 22.55
C SER A 118 -46.09 19.10 21.41
N GLY A 119 -45.87 18.71 20.15
CA GLY A 119 -45.90 19.60 18.98
C GLY A 119 -47.27 19.79 18.33
N VAL A 120 -48.36 19.49 19.04
CA VAL A 120 -49.73 19.53 18.50
C VAL A 120 -50.44 20.81 18.96
N GLU A 121 -50.66 21.76 18.06
CA GLU A 121 -51.54 22.92 18.29
C GLU A 121 -52.89 22.71 17.61
N GLN A 122 -53.99 22.98 18.33
CA GLN A 122 -55.34 23.00 17.76
C GLN A 122 -55.70 24.43 17.36
N ALA A 123 -55.75 24.69 16.05
CA ALA A 123 -56.28 25.91 15.47
C ALA A 123 -57.66 25.62 14.84
N GLY A 124 -58.73 25.70 15.65
CA GLY A 124 -60.09 25.43 15.18
C GLY A 124 -60.34 23.96 14.80
N ALA A 125 -60.82 23.69 13.58
CA ALA A 125 -61.11 22.35 13.08
C ALA A 125 -59.87 21.63 12.46
N ARG A 126 -58.76 22.33 12.26
CA ARG A 126 -57.51 21.78 11.71
C ARG A 126 -56.53 21.44 12.82
N ARG A 127 -55.83 20.32 12.65
CA ARG A 127 -54.82 19.84 13.59
C ARG A 127 -53.44 20.08 13.00
N LEU A 128 -52.72 21.06 13.52
CA LEU A 128 -51.35 21.33 13.12
C LEU A 128 -50.41 20.51 14.00
N VAL A 129 -49.47 19.80 13.39
CA VAL A 129 -48.46 19.01 14.11
C VAL A 129 -47.09 19.37 13.54
N ASN A 130 -46.22 19.89 14.40
CA ASN A 130 -44.86 20.23 14.01
C ASN A 130 -43.96 18.99 14.13
N PRO A 131 -43.22 18.62 13.06
CA PRO A 131 -42.15 17.63 13.20
C PRO A 131 -40.99 18.21 14.01
N GLU A 132 -40.33 17.37 14.81
CA GLU A 132 -39.11 17.75 15.54
C GLU A 132 -37.87 17.13 14.89
N ASP A 133 -36.84 17.96 14.67
CA ASP A 133 -35.52 17.57 14.15
C ASP A 133 -34.56 17.27 15.31
N VAL A 134 -34.42 15.98 15.64
CA VAL A 134 -33.54 15.51 16.72
C VAL A 134 -32.19 15.14 16.13
N ARG A 135 -31.13 15.90 16.48
CA ARG A 135 -29.75 15.58 16.06
C ARG A 135 -28.90 15.15 17.25
N GLY A 136 -28.02 14.19 17.01
CA GLY A 136 -27.24 13.59 18.07
C GLY A 136 -26.11 12.70 17.56
N ARG A 137 -25.60 11.87 18.47
CA ARG A 137 -24.63 10.82 18.14
C ARG A 137 -25.14 9.46 18.59
N VAL A 138 -25.01 8.47 17.72
CA VAL A 138 -25.23 7.06 18.03
C VAL A 138 -23.91 6.47 18.53
N LEU A 139 -23.96 5.78 19.67
CA LEU A 139 -22.83 5.03 20.22
C LEU A 139 -23.13 3.52 20.10
N PRO A 140 -22.61 2.82 19.07
CA PRO A 140 -23.06 1.48 18.66
C PRO A 140 -22.93 0.38 19.73
N LEU A 141 -22.11 0.58 20.77
CA LEU A 141 -21.85 -0.39 21.83
C LEU A 141 -22.71 -0.18 23.09
N THR A 142 -23.39 0.95 23.22
CA THR A 142 -24.01 1.34 24.50
C THR A 142 -25.38 0.68 24.75
N GLY A 143 -25.87 -0.17 23.84
CA GLY A 143 -27.20 -0.82 23.90
C GLY A 143 -27.19 -2.36 23.95
N SER A 144 -26.03 -3.00 24.11
CA SER A 144 -25.81 -4.43 23.82
C SER A 144 -26.18 -5.43 24.95
N ARG A 145 -27.01 -5.05 25.93
CA ARG A 145 -27.35 -5.95 27.07
C ARG A 145 -28.50 -6.93 26.79
N ARG A 146 -29.11 -6.91 25.60
CA ARG A 146 -30.18 -7.82 25.16
C ARG A 146 -29.72 -8.68 24.00
N ALA A 147 -30.44 -9.77 23.70
CA ALA A 147 -30.15 -10.68 22.58
C ALA A 147 -30.14 -9.95 21.22
N VAL A 148 -30.95 -8.88 21.08
CA VAL A 148 -30.99 -8.00 19.90
C VAL A 148 -30.26 -6.70 20.19
N ARG A 149 -29.30 -6.33 19.34
CA ARG A 149 -28.52 -5.08 19.45
C ARG A 149 -29.44 -3.87 19.29
N ARG A 150 -29.34 -2.87 20.18
CA ARG A 150 -30.09 -1.60 20.12
C ARG A 150 -29.16 -0.41 19.95
N LEU A 151 -29.63 0.62 19.25
CA LEU A 151 -28.89 1.87 19.03
C LEU A 151 -29.35 2.92 20.03
N ASN A 152 -28.41 3.53 20.75
CA ASN A 152 -28.71 4.67 21.61
C ASN A 152 -28.33 5.96 20.91
N LEU A 153 -29.32 6.81 20.61
CA LEU A 153 -29.11 8.17 20.13
C LEU A 153 -28.98 9.12 21.33
N GLN A 154 -27.80 9.71 21.50
CA GLN A 154 -27.57 10.80 22.45
C GLN A 154 -27.87 12.14 21.79
N ILE A 155 -28.90 12.82 22.26
CA ILE A 155 -29.44 14.04 21.65
C ILE A 155 -28.54 15.23 21.99
N ARG A 156 -28.20 16.05 20.99
CA ARG A 156 -27.48 17.32 21.11
C ARG A 156 -28.37 18.54 20.83
N THR A 157 -29.40 18.39 19.99
CA THR A 157 -30.33 19.47 19.60
C THR A 157 -31.79 19.00 19.57
N GLY A 158 -32.73 19.92 19.77
CA GLY A 158 -34.19 19.71 19.69
C GLY A 158 -34.94 20.42 20.83
N SER A 159 -36.19 20.86 20.60
CA SER A 159 -36.98 21.65 21.56
C SER A 159 -38.33 21.01 21.84
N SER A 160 -38.45 20.26 22.94
CA SER A 160 -39.76 19.80 23.44
C SER A 160 -40.18 20.59 24.68
N SER A 161 -41.43 21.03 24.75
CA SER A 161 -42.04 21.60 25.97
C SER A 161 -43.35 20.88 26.33
N LEU A 162 -43.43 20.23 27.51
CA LEU A 162 -44.62 20.21 28.42
C LEU A 162 -44.50 19.29 29.66
N ALA A 163 -45.40 19.59 30.61
CA ALA A 163 -45.63 19.21 32.02
C ALA A 163 -45.11 17.87 32.63
N ARG A 164 -44.74 17.98 33.93
CA ARG A 164 -44.22 16.94 34.83
C ARG A 164 -44.89 15.56 34.69
N GLY A 165 -44.07 14.55 34.38
CA GLY A 165 -44.38 13.12 34.61
C GLY A 165 -44.30 12.20 33.38
N GLY A 166 -44.18 12.73 32.16
CA GLY A 166 -44.01 11.95 30.91
C GLY A 166 -42.66 12.18 30.22
N SER A 167 -42.29 11.30 29.28
CA SER A 167 -41.11 11.49 28.43
C SER A 167 -41.31 12.68 27.48
N LEU A 168 -40.30 13.55 27.39
CA LEU A 168 -40.26 14.73 26.49
C LEU A 168 -40.41 14.34 25.00
N TRP A 169 -40.15 13.09 24.64
CA TRP A 169 -40.15 12.60 23.26
C TRP A 169 -41.33 11.67 22.94
N SER A 170 -42.36 11.64 23.79
CA SER A 170 -43.52 10.76 23.57
C SER A 170 -44.18 11.06 22.24
N GLY A 171 -44.23 10.08 21.34
CA GLY A 171 -44.70 10.24 19.94
C GLY A 171 -43.60 10.04 18.89
N MET A 172 -42.32 10.11 19.29
CA MET A 172 -41.18 9.78 18.42
C MET A 172 -41.04 8.29 18.10
N SER A 173 -41.75 7.40 18.81
CA SER A 173 -41.76 5.97 18.49
C SER A 173 -42.22 5.73 17.04
N GLY A 174 -41.38 5.04 16.28
CA GLY A 174 -41.53 4.77 14.86
C GLY A 174 -40.87 5.82 13.94
N ALA A 175 -40.23 6.85 14.49
CA ALA A 175 -39.41 7.78 13.71
C ALA A 175 -38.21 7.06 13.11
N ALA A 176 -37.87 7.41 11.87
CA ALA A 176 -36.69 6.89 11.19
C ALA A 176 -35.42 7.60 11.67
N LEU A 177 -34.37 6.82 11.92
CA LEU A 177 -33.07 7.29 12.38
C LEU A 177 -32.07 7.18 11.22
N PHE A 178 -31.54 8.31 10.79
CA PHE A 178 -30.60 8.40 9.68
C PHE A 178 -29.19 8.79 10.13
N SER A 179 -28.20 8.37 9.35
CA SER A 179 -26.86 8.93 9.33
C SER A 179 -26.49 9.21 7.88
N GLY A 180 -26.19 10.47 7.54
CA GLY A 180 -26.12 10.88 6.14
C GLY A 180 -27.43 10.58 5.42
N ASP A 181 -27.35 9.84 4.31
CA ASP A 181 -28.51 9.42 3.50
C ASP A 181 -29.00 8.00 3.84
N HIS A 182 -28.42 7.38 4.87
CA HIS A 182 -28.68 5.98 5.22
C HIS A 182 -29.61 5.84 6.43
N LEU A 183 -30.70 5.10 6.24
CA LEU A 183 -31.58 4.68 7.32
C LEU A 183 -30.87 3.61 8.15
N ILE A 184 -30.44 3.95 9.36
CA ILE A 184 -29.69 3.04 10.25
C ILE A 184 -30.57 2.40 11.32
N GLY A 185 -31.79 2.92 11.56
CA GLY A 185 -32.72 2.31 12.51
C GLY A 185 -34.07 3.01 12.64
N VAL A 186 -34.90 2.49 13.54
CA VAL A 186 -36.25 3.00 13.86
C VAL A 186 -36.35 3.21 15.36
N ILE A 187 -36.81 4.37 15.80
CA ILE A 187 -36.96 4.70 17.24
C ILE A 187 -38.06 3.82 17.87
N THR A 188 -37.76 3.13 18.97
CA THR A 188 -38.69 2.20 19.65
C THR A 188 -38.97 2.54 21.11
N GLU A 189 -38.02 3.17 21.84
CA GLU A 189 -38.26 3.57 23.24
C GLU A 189 -37.86 5.02 23.50
N ASP A 190 -38.68 5.73 24.27
CA ASP A 190 -38.47 7.09 24.77
C ASP A 190 -38.38 7.07 26.32
N ARG A 191 -37.28 6.54 26.89
CA ARG A 191 -37.19 6.34 28.35
C ARG A 191 -37.27 7.65 29.13
N ALA A 192 -38.37 7.83 29.87
CA ALA A 192 -38.65 9.02 30.70
C ALA A 192 -37.63 9.29 31.84
N THR A 193 -36.76 8.33 32.19
CA THR A 193 -35.83 8.41 33.34
C THR A 193 -34.44 8.96 33.00
N ILE A 194 -34.07 9.09 31.71
CA ILE A 194 -32.78 9.65 31.28
C ILE A 194 -33.07 10.73 30.24
N GLU A 195 -33.01 12.00 30.65
CA GLU A 195 -33.20 13.13 29.73
C GLU A 195 -32.14 13.09 28.61
N GLY A 196 -32.57 13.27 27.35
CA GLY A 196 -31.68 13.39 26.20
C GLY A 196 -31.22 12.09 25.51
N ARG A 197 -31.91 10.95 25.71
CA ARG A 197 -31.61 9.68 25.00
C ARG A 197 -32.83 9.01 24.38
N LEU A 198 -32.72 8.60 23.12
CA LEU A 198 -33.69 7.74 22.43
C LEU A 198 -33.06 6.39 22.09
N ILE A 199 -33.88 5.33 22.07
CA ILE A 199 -33.45 3.98 21.70
C ILE A 199 -34.09 3.60 20.37
N ALA A 200 -33.26 3.10 19.45
CA ALA A 200 -33.66 2.61 18.14
C ALA A 200 -33.38 1.10 17.98
N LEU A 201 -34.26 0.42 17.23
CA LEU A 201 -33.96 -0.87 16.62
C LEU A 201 -33.11 -0.61 15.36
N PRO A 202 -31.92 -1.22 15.22
CA PRO A 202 -31.12 -1.06 14.01
C PRO A 202 -31.84 -1.69 12.82
N VAL A 203 -31.67 -1.08 11.65
CA VAL A 203 -32.29 -1.55 10.41
C VAL A 203 -31.82 -2.96 10.04
N THR A 204 -30.59 -3.32 10.43
CA THR A 204 -30.01 -4.66 10.24
C THR A 204 -30.77 -5.75 11.01
N ALA A 205 -31.43 -5.42 12.12
CA ALA A 205 -32.27 -6.38 12.84
C ALA A 205 -33.63 -6.61 12.15
N VAL A 206 -34.02 -5.71 11.24
CA VAL A 206 -35.25 -5.83 10.43
C VAL A 206 -34.94 -6.45 9.07
N PHE A 207 -33.97 -5.87 8.35
CA PHE A 207 -33.66 -6.19 6.96
C PHE A 207 -32.26 -6.80 6.70
N GLY A 208 -31.47 -7.09 7.75
CA GLY A 208 -30.14 -7.66 7.60
C GLY A 208 -30.10 -9.17 7.32
N ASP A 209 -28.89 -9.73 7.30
CA ASP A 209 -28.63 -11.15 7.02
C ASP A 209 -29.35 -12.10 8.02
N ASP A 210 -29.34 -11.73 9.30
CA ASP A 210 -30.09 -12.39 10.38
C ASP A 210 -31.44 -11.70 10.67
N GLY A 211 -31.89 -10.84 9.75
CA GLY A 211 -33.12 -10.07 9.85
C GLY A 211 -34.38 -10.92 9.63
N GLN A 212 -35.51 -10.25 9.48
CA GLN A 212 -36.81 -10.92 9.40
C GLN A 212 -37.14 -11.24 7.95
N ALA A 213 -37.14 -12.54 7.60
CA ALA A 213 -37.32 -13.00 6.22
C ALA A 213 -38.59 -12.44 5.53
N GLU A 214 -39.69 -12.31 6.28
CA GLU A 214 -40.93 -11.72 5.77
C GLU A 214 -40.76 -10.23 5.46
N ALA A 215 -40.05 -9.46 6.29
CA ALA A 215 -39.79 -8.04 6.04
C ALA A 215 -38.92 -7.84 4.79
N ASN A 216 -37.88 -8.67 4.60
CA ASN A 216 -37.05 -8.67 3.40
C ASN A 216 -37.86 -8.95 2.13
N ALA A 217 -38.71 -9.98 2.15
CA ALA A 217 -39.55 -10.34 1.01
C ALA A 217 -40.51 -9.20 0.61
N ARG A 218 -41.09 -8.49 1.58
CA ARG A 218 -42.01 -7.36 1.31
C ARG A 218 -41.29 -6.15 0.72
N LEU A 219 -40.12 -5.81 1.23
CA LEU A 219 -39.34 -4.69 0.69
C LEU A 219 -38.92 -4.96 -0.75
N LEU A 220 -38.38 -6.16 -1.03
CA LEU A 220 -37.99 -6.57 -2.39
C LEU A 220 -39.18 -6.61 -3.36
N ALA A 221 -40.34 -7.09 -2.91
CA ALA A 221 -41.57 -7.07 -3.71
C ALA A 221 -42.03 -5.62 -4.03
N ALA A 222 -41.89 -4.70 -3.07
CA ALA A 222 -42.24 -3.29 -3.27
C ALA A 222 -41.30 -2.56 -4.25
N HIS A 223 -40.06 -3.03 -4.42
CA HIS A 223 -39.10 -2.51 -5.40
C HIS A 223 -39.23 -3.13 -6.80
N GLY A 224 -40.15 -4.09 -7.01
CA GLY A 224 -40.44 -4.66 -8.34
C GLY A 224 -39.47 -5.75 -8.80
N GLU A 225 -38.60 -6.27 -7.92
CA GLU A 225 -37.61 -7.32 -8.26
C GLU A 225 -38.15 -8.76 -8.18
N ALA A 226 -39.40 -8.93 -7.72
CA ALA A 226 -40.10 -10.21 -7.71
C ALA A 226 -41.15 -10.27 -8.82
N GLY A 227 -40.77 -10.78 -10.00
CA GLY A 227 -41.74 -11.19 -11.01
C GLY A 227 -42.51 -12.43 -10.57
N PRO A 228 -43.79 -12.61 -10.97
CA PRO A 228 -44.53 -13.85 -10.74
C PRO A 228 -44.01 -14.93 -11.71
N GLY A 229 -42.92 -15.59 -11.34
CA GLY A 229 -42.37 -16.75 -12.03
C GLY A 229 -42.41 -17.97 -11.12
N GLU A 230 -43.02 -19.06 -11.59
CA GLU A 230 -43.14 -20.35 -10.92
C GLU A 230 -41.80 -20.83 -10.33
N VAL A 231 -41.64 -20.81 -9.01
CA VAL A 231 -40.59 -21.56 -8.32
C VAL A 231 -41.18 -22.88 -7.90
N ALA A 232 -40.72 -23.97 -8.51
CA ALA A 232 -41.06 -25.32 -8.09
C ALA A 232 -40.61 -25.55 -6.64
N PRO A 233 -41.43 -26.18 -5.78
CA PRO A 233 -41.08 -26.40 -4.39
C PRO A 233 -39.99 -27.48 -4.30
N GLY A 234 -38.73 -27.09 -4.04
CA GLY A 234 -37.67 -28.07 -3.80
C GLY A 234 -36.23 -27.56 -3.76
N GLU A 235 -35.90 -26.41 -4.35
CA GLU A 235 -34.54 -25.86 -4.33
C GLU A 235 -34.54 -24.46 -3.70
N ALA A 236 -33.97 -24.36 -2.50
CA ALA A 236 -33.70 -23.08 -1.86
C ALA A 236 -32.55 -22.39 -2.60
N THR A 237 -32.86 -21.50 -3.53
CA THR A 237 -31.89 -20.49 -4.00
C THR A 237 -31.48 -19.60 -2.82
N PRO A 238 -30.24 -19.09 -2.79
CA PRO A 238 -29.83 -18.16 -1.74
C PRO A 238 -30.80 -16.98 -1.74
N ALA A 239 -31.44 -16.73 -0.60
CA ALA A 239 -32.45 -15.69 -0.44
C ALA A 239 -31.93 -14.36 -1.03
N GLN A 240 -32.70 -13.71 -1.91
CA GLN A 240 -32.43 -12.34 -2.32
C GLN A 240 -32.32 -11.50 -1.04
N ARG A 241 -31.12 -10.95 -0.77
CA ARG A 241 -30.84 -10.16 0.42
C ARG A 241 -31.10 -8.69 0.11
N VAL A 242 -31.64 -7.96 1.07
CA VAL A 242 -31.76 -6.51 0.95
C VAL A 242 -30.36 -5.90 1.08
N PRO A 243 -29.90 -5.07 0.12
CA PRO A 243 -28.58 -4.47 0.19
C PRO A 243 -28.49 -3.49 1.37
N LEU A 244 -27.45 -3.63 2.20
CA LEU A 244 -27.15 -2.73 3.31
C LEU A 244 -25.79 -2.06 3.06
N ASP A 245 -25.78 -0.74 2.98
CA ASP A 245 -24.55 0.03 2.80
C ASP A 245 -23.80 0.18 4.13
N PRO A 246 -22.46 0.08 4.14
CA PRO A 246 -21.69 0.30 5.36
C PRO A 246 -21.71 1.78 5.78
N VAL A 247 -22.12 2.04 7.03
CA VAL A 247 -22.09 3.36 7.69
C VAL A 247 -21.00 3.33 8.76
N TRP A 248 -19.92 4.06 8.52
CA TRP A 248 -18.70 3.95 9.31
C TRP A 248 -18.72 4.80 10.58
N ALA A 249 -18.34 4.18 11.68
CA ALA A 249 -18.13 4.84 12.95
C ALA A 249 -16.84 5.67 12.96
N GLY A 250 -16.96 6.99 13.17
CA GLY A 250 -15.82 7.91 13.22
C GLY A 250 -15.53 8.70 11.93
N GLY A 251 -16.24 8.45 10.83
CA GLY A 251 -16.06 9.12 9.53
C GLY A 251 -16.17 8.13 8.37
N GLU A 252 -16.39 8.59 7.13
CA GLU A 252 -16.44 7.70 5.95
C GLU A 252 -15.05 7.12 5.64
N ILE A 253 -14.86 5.85 5.96
CA ILE A 253 -13.59 5.15 5.73
C ILE A 253 -13.58 4.43 4.37
N LEU A 254 -14.68 3.76 4.01
CA LEU A 254 -14.88 3.20 2.68
C LEU A 254 -16.09 3.79 1.99
N LYS A 255 -15.91 4.19 0.74
CA LYS A 255 -16.98 4.68 -0.13
C LYS A 255 -17.74 3.50 -0.73
N PRO A 256 -19.09 3.58 -0.80
CA PRO A 256 -19.90 2.51 -1.36
C PRO A 256 -19.64 2.32 -2.86
N ALA A 257 -20.04 1.16 -3.37
CA ALA A 257 -19.91 0.79 -4.78
C ALA A 257 -20.61 1.79 -5.71
N TYR A 258 -21.81 2.24 -5.31
CA TYR A 258 -22.60 3.24 -6.02
C TYR A 258 -23.20 4.26 -5.04
N ILE A 259 -23.41 5.49 -5.53
CA ILE A 259 -24.08 6.58 -4.83
C ILE A 259 -25.21 7.12 -5.71
N PRO A 260 -26.34 7.58 -5.14
CA PRO A 260 -27.42 8.16 -5.92
C PRO A 260 -26.94 9.40 -6.68
N LEU A 261 -27.66 9.77 -7.73
CA LEU A 261 -27.46 11.06 -8.39
C LEU A 261 -27.77 12.19 -7.40
N PRO A 262 -27.13 13.37 -7.53
CA PRO A 262 -27.49 14.56 -6.75
C PRO A 262 -28.98 14.93 -6.90
N PRO A 263 -29.55 15.80 -6.05
CA PRO A 263 -30.91 16.31 -6.24
C PRO A 263 -31.10 16.99 -7.60
N ARG A 264 -32.31 16.89 -8.17
CA ARG A 264 -32.58 17.29 -9.58
C ARG A 264 -32.23 18.72 -9.94
N GLU A 265 -32.30 19.62 -8.98
CA GLU A 265 -31.96 21.04 -9.15
C GLU A 265 -30.47 21.29 -9.44
N HIS A 266 -29.62 20.28 -9.21
CA HIS A 266 -28.16 20.34 -9.30
C HIS A 266 -27.56 19.33 -10.32
N TRP A 267 -28.36 18.78 -11.22
CA TRP A 267 -27.93 17.73 -12.18
C TRP A 267 -26.99 18.20 -13.30
N SER A 268 -25.88 17.49 -13.50
CA SER A 268 -24.99 17.57 -14.68
C SER A 268 -25.26 16.43 -15.66
N GLU A 269 -25.10 16.67 -16.96
CA GLU A 269 -25.05 15.54 -17.91
C GLU A 269 -23.77 14.72 -17.73
N ALA A 270 -22.71 15.34 -17.21
CA ALA A 270 -21.49 14.64 -16.84
C ALA A 270 -21.70 13.66 -15.67
N ASP A 271 -22.59 13.96 -14.72
CA ASP A 271 -22.96 13.03 -13.62
C ASP A 271 -23.54 11.71 -14.18
N LEU A 272 -24.29 11.78 -15.30
CA LEU A 272 -24.86 10.59 -15.94
C LEU A 272 -23.80 9.64 -16.52
N LEU A 273 -22.63 10.19 -16.87
CA LEU A 273 -21.51 9.44 -17.43
C LEU A 273 -20.66 8.77 -16.34
N GLU A 274 -20.80 9.18 -15.07
CA GLU A 274 -19.97 8.67 -14.01
C GLU A 274 -20.31 7.26 -13.59
N SER A 275 -19.27 6.45 -13.39
CA SER A 275 -19.44 5.07 -12.93
C SER A 275 -20.04 4.97 -11.52
N ARG A 276 -19.85 5.98 -10.67
CA ARG A 276 -20.33 5.99 -9.28
C ARG A 276 -21.84 6.07 -9.14
N HIS A 277 -22.55 6.58 -10.15
CA HIS A 277 -24.01 6.74 -10.10
C HIS A 277 -24.77 5.54 -10.67
N GLY A 278 -24.09 4.61 -11.36
CA GLY A 278 -24.71 3.37 -11.83
C GLY A 278 -25.84 3.57 -12.86
N VAL A 279 -26.02 4.77 -13.43
CA VAL A 279 -27.12 5.13 -14.35
C VAL A 279 -27.25 4.14 -15.51
N VAL A 280 -26.12 3.80 -16.12
CA VAL A 280 -26.08 2.76 -17.15
C VAL A 280 -25.83 1.41 -16.47
N PRO A 281 -26.63 0.36 -16.68
CA PRO A 281 -26.37 -0.96 -16.10
C PRO A 281 -24.98 -1.51 -16.47
N PHE A 282 -24.36 -2.32 -15.61
CA PHE A 282 -23.09 -2.98 -15.94
C PHE A 282 -23.28 -4.00 -17.07
N ARG A 283 -22.57 -3.82 -18.19
CA ARG A 283 -22.65 -4.66 -19.39
C ARG A 283 -21.24 -5.01 -19.89
N GLY A 284 -21.11 -6.20 -20.46
CA GLY A 284 -19.81 -6.77 -20.85
C GLY A 284 -18.97 -7.22 -19.64
N ARG A 285 -17.94 -8.03 -19.89
CA ARG A 285 -16.94 -8.47 -18.87
C ARG A 285 -17.42 -9.39 -17.74
N ALA A 286 -18.51 -10.14 -17.93
CA ALA A 286 -19.01 -11.09 -16.93
C ALA A 286 -18.01 -12.21 -16.57
N GLY A 287 -17.07 -12.55 -17.47
CA GLY A 287 -15.99 -13.51 -17.17
C GLY A 287 -14.97 -12.95 -16.19
N GLN A 288 -14.54 -11.70 -16.38
CA GLN A 288 -13.57 -11.03 -15.52
C GLN A 288 -14.15 -10.74 -14.13
N LEU A 289 -15.43 -10.35 -14.06
CA LEU A 289 -16.12 -10.18 -12.77
C LEU A 289 -16.16 -11.50 -11.99
N ARG A 290 -16.53 -12.60 -12.64
CA ARG A 290 -16.53 -13.93 -12.00
C ARG A 290 -15.16 -14.30 -11.45
N ALA A 291 -14.09 -14.12 -12.22
CA ALA A 291 -12.73 -14.42 -11.77
C ALA A 291 -12.28 -13.57 -10.56
N LEU A 292 -12.75 -12.33 -10.44
CA LEU A 292 -12.47 -11.47 -9.27
C LEU A 292 -13.31 -11.88 -8.05
N VAL A 293 -14.59 -12.23 -8.24
CA VAL A 293 -15.44 -12.76 -7.18
C VAL A 293 -14.88 -14.07 -6.64
N ASP A 294 -14.50 -14.99 -7.53
CA ASP A 294 -13.86 -16.25 -7.16
C ASP A 294 -12.61 -15.97 -6.32
N TRP A 295 -11.73 -15.06 -6.73
CA TRP A 295 -10.56 -14.67 -5.94
C TRP A 295 -10.87 -14.12 -4.55
N CYS A 296 -11.95 -13.33 -4.41
CA CYS A 296 -12.36 -12.87 -3.09
C CYS A 296 -12.78 -14.04 -2.20
N GLU A 297 -13.52 -15.01 -2.74
CA GLU A 297 -14.08 -16.13 -1.98
C GLU A 297 -13.13 -17.28 -1.73
N HIS A 298 -12.12 -17.46 -2.58
CA HIS A 298 -11.13 -18.51 -2.39
C HIS A 298 -10.25 -18.16 -1.19
N ALA A 299 -10.35 -18.98 -0.14
CA ALA A 299 -9.37 -19.02 0.93
C ALA A 299 -8.14 -19.78 0.41
N ASP A 300 -7.14 -19.04 -0.08
CA ASP A 300 -5.81 -19.64 -0.22
C ASP A 300 -5.39 -20.18 1.16
N ASP A 301 -4.82 -21.39 1.20
CA ASP A 301 -4.19 -22.06 2.38
C ASP A 301 -3.02 -21.24 3.00
N ARG A 302 -2.87 -19.96 2.65
CA ARG A 302 -1.91 -19.04 3.26
C ARG A 302 -2.45 -18.60 4.61
N ASP A 303 -1.64 -18.81 5.66
CA ASP A 303 -1.92 -18.72 7.11
C ASP A 303 -2.66 -17.46 7.67
N GLY A 304 -3.15 -16.53 6.84
CA GLY A 304 -3.82 -15.30 7.30
C GLY A 304 -5.04 -14.84 6.50
N GLY A 305 -5.47 -15.52 5.44
CA GLY A 305 -6.67 -15.13 4.68
C GLY A 305 -6.59 -13.75 4.00
N GLN A 306 -5.41 -13.15 3.86
CA GLN A 306 -5.20 -11.84 3.23
C GLN A 306 -4.62 -12.00 1.83
N SER A 307 -5.08 -11.23 0.85
CA SER A 307 -4.55 -11.26 -0.52
C SER A 307 -4.69 -9.91 -1.23
N VAL A 308 -3.71 -9.58 -2.07
CA VAL A 308 -3.64 -8.37 -2.90
C VAL A 308 -3.55 -8.77 -4.36
N ARG A 309 -4.37 -8.13 -5.20
CA ARG A 309 -4.38 -8.34 -6.64
C ARG A 309 -4.33 -7.03 -7.40
N LEU A 310 -3.53 -7.01 -8.46
CA LEU A 310 -3.43 -5.89 -9.39
C LEU A 310 -4.41 -6.03 -10.55
N LEU A 311 -5.14 -4.96 -10.88
CA LEU A 311 -5.97 -4.84 -12.08
C LEU A 311 -5.42 -3.72 -12.98
N THR A 312 -4.83 -4.10 -14.12
CA THR A 312 -4.26 -3.14 -15.09
C THR A 312 -5.06 -3.08 -16.38
N GLY A 313 -4.83 -2.06 -17.20
CA GLY A 313 -5.48 -1.89 -18.50
C GLY A 313 -5.46 -0.43 -18.97
N GLY A 314 -5.89 -0.18 -20.21
CA GLY A 314 -6.00 1.18 -20.75
C GLY A 314 -6.83 2.12 -19.86
N SER A 315 -6.65 3.43 -19.99
CA SER A 315 -7.30 4.41 -19.12
C SER A 315 -8.83 4.50 -19.26
N THR A 316 -9.39 3.91 -20.31
CA THR A 316 -10.82 4.03 -20.62
C THR A 316 -11.52 2.69 -20.81
N VAL A 317 -10.85 1.57 -20.51
CA VAL A 317 -11.43 0.23 -20.74
C VAL A 317 -12.50 -0.17 -19.71
N GLY A 318 -12.75 0.64 -18.68
CA GLY A 318 -13.79 0.42 -17.66
C GLY A 318 -13.32 -0.32 -16.40
N LYS A 319 -12.06 -0.13 -15.99
CA LYS A 319 -11.49 -0.77 -14.77
C LYS A 319 -12.26 -0.39 -13.50
N THR A 320 -12.46 0.91 -13.25
CA THR A 320 -13.23 1.43 -12.11
C THR A 320 -14.65 0.89 -12.09
N ARG A 321 -15.28 0.75 -13.26
CA ARG A 321 -16.65 0.20 -13.39
C ARG A 321 -16.72 -1.27 -13.01
N LEU A 322 -15.72 -2.07 -13.42
CA LEU A 322 -15.58 -3.47 -13.02
C LEU A 322 -15.33 -3.60 -11.51
N ALA A 323 -14.50 -2.72 -10.93
CA ALA A 323 -14.23 -2.72 -9.49
C ALA A 323 -15.46 -2.31 -8.66
N ARG A 324 -16.27 -1.34 -9.12
CA ARG A 324 -17.56 -0.99 -8.50
C ARG A 324 -18.54 -2.16 -8.53
N GLU A 325 -18.64 -2.84 -9.67
CA GLU A 325 -19.51 -4.02 -9.79
C GLU A 325 -19.06 -5.16 -8.86
N LEU A 326 -17.74 -5.36 -8.71
CA LEU A 326 -17.18 -6.30 -7.73
C LEU A 326 -17.58 -5.90 -6.31
N CYS A 327 -17.39 -4.63 -5.91
CA CYS A 327 -17.81 -4.16 -4.59
C CYS A 327 -19.29 -4.38 -4.33
N ARG A 328 -20.16 -4.06 -5.30
CA ARG A 328 -21.61 -4.32 -5.20
C ARG A 328 -21.90 -5.82 -4.99
N THR A 329 -21.26 -6.67 -5.80
CA THR A 329 -21.46 -8.13 -5.74
C THR A 329 -21.00 -8.69 -4.41
N MET A 330 -19.82 -8.28 -3.90
CA MET A 330 -19.27 -8.77 -2.64
C MET A 330 -20.04 -8.22 -1.42
N ALA A 331 -20.49 -6.96 -1.47
CA ALA A 331 -21.38 -6.41 -0.44
C ALA A 331 -22.69 -7.21 -0.32
N GLY A 332 -23.29 -7.60 -1.46
CA GLY A 332 -24.46 -8.50 -1.48
C GLY A 332 -24.19 -9.91 -0.92
N ARG A 333 -22.92 -10.29 -0.74
CA ARG A 333 -22.48 -11.55 -0.10
C ARG A 333 -22.04 -11.34 1.35
N GLY A 334 -22.30 -10.18 1.94
CA GLY A 334 -22.00 -9.87 3.35
C GLY A 334 -20.58 -9.36 3.61
N TRP A 335 -19.80 -9.03 2.57
CA TRP A 335 -18.48 -8.42 2.75
C TRP A 335 -18.57 -6.91 3.00
N VAL A 336 -17.64 -6.39 3.80
CA VAL A 336 -17.39 -4.95 3.88
C VAL A 336 -16.57 -4.55 2.66
N ALA A 337 -17.24 -4.10 1.61
CA ALA A 337 -16.62 -3.80 0.32
C ALA A 337 -16.77 -2.31 -0.07
N GLY A 338 -15.68 -1.67 -0.50
CA GLY A 338 -15.74 -0.28 -0.93
C GLY A 338 -14.43 0.29 -1.47
N PHE A 339 -14.51 1.52 -1.96
CA PHE A 339 -13.35 2.28 -2.44
C PHE A 339 -12.70 3.02 -1.26
N VAL A 340 -11.39 2.97 -1.21
CA VAL A 340 -10.56 3.66 -0.23
C VAL A 340 -10.20 5.04 -0.80
N ASP A 341 -10.29 6.08 0.02
CA ASP A 341 -9.53 7.30 -0.21
C ASP A 341 -8.16 7.18 0.47
N PRO A 342 -7.06 6.99 -0.28
CA PRO A 342 -5.77 6.69 0.33
C PRO A 342 -5.23 7.82 1.22
N LEU A 343 -5.75 9.05 1.08
CA LEU A 343 -5.24 10.24 1.76
C LEU A 343 -6.00 10.60 3.05
N HIS A 344 -7.12 9.95 3.32
CA HIS A 344 -8.04 10.27 4.42
C HIS A 344 -8.37 9.07 5.33
N VAL A 345 -7.81 7.88 5.05
CA VAL A 345 -8.15 6.65 5.75
C VAL A 345 -7.12 6.28 6.82
N ASP A 346 -7.62 6.02 8.03
CA ASP A 346 -6.87 5.28 9.04
C ASP A 346 -6.93 3.76 8.75
N PHE A 347 -5.88 3.24 8.12
CA PHE A 347 -5.77 1.82 7.77
C PHE A 347 -5.78 0.90 8.99
N THR A 348 -5.34 1.40 10.14
CA THR A 348 -5.36 0.74 11.45
C THR A 348 -6.76 0.21 11.79
N GLY A 349 -7.75 1.10 11.70
CA GLY A 349 -9.15 0.80 12.02
C GLY A 349 -9.77 -0.21 11.05
N VAL A 350 -9.48 -0.09 9.76
CA VAL A 350 -9.99 -1.00 8.72
C VAL A 350 -9.42 -2.40 8.90
N CYS A 351 -8.11 -2.50 9.14
CA CYS A 351 -7.40 -3.76 9.32
C CYS A 351 -7.78 -4.47 10.64
N ALA A 352 -8.32 -3.77 11.63
CA ALA A 352 -8.79 -4.36 12.90
C ALA A 352 -10.18 -5.01 12.86
N LEU A 353 -10.99 -4.75 11.81
CA LEU A 353 -12.37 -5.21 11.81
C LEU A 353 -12.50 -6.75 11.81
N PRO A 354 -13.40 -7.33 12.62
CA PRO A 354 -13.67 -8.76 12.65
C PRO A 354 -14.62 -9.20 11.52
N GLU A 355 -14.41 -8.73 10.29
CA GLU A 355 -15.28 -8.99 9.13
C GLU A 355 -14.47 -9.22 7.85
N SER A 356 -15.06 -9.95 6.89
CA SER A 356 -14.47 -10.11 5.55
C SER A 356 -14.52 -8.78 4.79
N ARG A 357 -13.39 -8.34 4.25
CA ARG A 357 -13.21 -6.99 3.70
C ARG A 357 -12.69 -7.03 2.28
N LEU A 358 -13.25 -6.19 1.41
CA LEU A 358 -12.73 -5.89 0.08
C LEU A 358 -12.44 -4.39 -0.01
N LEU A 359 -11.16 -4.06 -0.15
CA LEU A 359 -10.69 -2.69 -0.32
C LEU A 359 -10.28 -2.48 -1.78
N VAL A 360 -10.83 -1.47 -2.43
CA VAL A 360 -10.41 -1.05 -3.77
C VAL A 360 -9.62 0.24 -3.66
N ILE A 361 -8.38 0.24 -4.14
CA ILE A 361 -7.58 1.44 -4.33
C ILE A 361 -7.59 1.73 -5.84
N ASP A 362 -8.32 2.77 -6.23
CA ASP A 362 -8.27 3.25 -7.62
C ASP A 362 -7.02 4.10 -7.84
N ASP A 363 -6.48 4.06 -9.06
CA ASP A 363 -5.22 4.73 -9.44
C ASP A 363 -4.05 4.42 -8.47
N ALA A 364 -3.89 3.14 -8.14
CA ALA A 364 -2.87 2.64 -7.22
C ALA A 364 -1.43 2.93 -7.66
N ASP A 365 -1.18 3.23 -8.94
CA ASP A 365 0.11 3.71 -9.44
C ASP A 365 0.42 5.17 -9.07
N ALA A 366 -0.60 5.99 -8.82
CA ALA A 366 -0.47 7.33 -8.25
C ALA A 366 -0.36 7.30 -6.71
N HIS A 367 -0.91 6.24 -6.10
CA HIS A 367 -1.00 6.06 -4.65
C HIS A 367 -0.21 4.85 -4.13
N ALA A 368 0.87 4.48 -4.83
CA ALA A 368 1.69 3.31 -4.49
C ALA A 368 2.20 3.39 -3.04
N GLY A 369 2.56 4.60 -2.62
CA GLY A 369 2.95 4.90 -1.26
C GLY A 369 1.93 4.54 -0.19
N GLN A 370 0.68 4.95 -0.37
CA GLN A 370 -0.41 4.64 0.56
C GLN A 370 -0.77 3.15 0.54
N LEU A 371 -0.64 2.50 -0.63
CA LEU A 371 -0.76 1.05 -0.71
C LEU A 371 0.32 0.36 0.16
N HIS A 372 1.58 0.84 0.17
CA HIS A 372 2.61 0.31 1.07
C HIS A 372 2.20 0.41 2.54
N ILE A 373 1.62 1.53 2.98
CA ILE A 373 1.15 1.70 4.36
C ILE A 373 0.06 0.68 4.69
N LEU A 374 -0.98 0.56 3.85
CA LEU A 374 -2.06 -0.41 4.03
C LEU A 374 -1.52 -1.84 4.15
N LEU A 375 -0.60 -2.23 3.26
CA LEU A 375 -0.06 -3.59 3.24
C LEU A 375 0.88 -3.87 4.41
N ALA A 376 1.60 -2.86 4.91
CA ALA A 376 2.37 -2.97 6.14
C ALA A 376 1.45 -3.26 7.33
N GLU A 377 0.41 -2.46 7.53
CA GLU A 377 -0.60 -2.66 8.60
C GLU A 377 -1.29 -4.03 8.50
N ALA A 378 -1.63 -4.45 7.28
CA ALA A 378 -2.26 -5.75 7.03
C ALA A 378 -1.33 -6.91 7.45
N THR A 379 -0.04 -6.79 7.13
CA THR A 379 1.00 -7.77 7.50
C THR A 379 1.19 -7.84 9.02
N GLU A 380 1.19 -6.70 9.72
CA GLU A 380 1.41 -6.66 11.17
C GLU A 380 0.28 -7.29 11.97
N ARG A 381 -0.97 -7.08 11.54
CA ARG A 381 -2.14 -7.43 12.36
C ARG A 381 -2.61 -8.87 12.22
N GLY A 382 -2.27 -9.56 11.13
CA GLY A 382 -2.62 -10.97 10.92
C GLY A 382 -4.08 -11.31 11.29
N GLY A 383 -5.05 -10.91 10.45
CA GLY A 383 -6.47 -11.08 10.78
C GLY A 383 -7.00 -12.51 10.64
N HIS A 384 -7.94 -12.91 11.51
CA HIS A 384 -8.74 -14.14 11.35
C HIS A 384 -9.80 -14.04 10.24
N HIS A 385 -10.10 -12.81 9.78
CA HIS A 385 -11.11 -12.55 8.76
C HIS A 385 -10.45 -12.09 7.45
N PRO A 386 -10.93 -12.60 6.30
CA PRO A 386 -10.32 -12.29 5.01
C PRO A 386 -10.20 -10.80 4.70
N LEU A 387 -9.04 -10.39 4.21
CA LEU A 387 -8.80 -9.06 3.65
C LEU A 387 -8.40 -9.21 2.18
N ARG A 388 -9.15 -8.57 1.28
CA ARG A 388 -8.85 -8.53 -0.16
C ARG A 388 -8.57 -7.09 -0.54
N VAL A 389 -7.42 -6.84 -1.17
CA VAL A 389 -7.06 -5.50 -1.67
C VAL A 389 -6.94 -5.57 -3.19
N LEU A 390 -7.81 -4.86 -3.90
CA LEU A 390 -7.75 -4.71 -5.35
C LEU A 390 -7.07 -3.38 -5.68
N ALA A 391 -5.83 -3.44 -6.16
CA ALA A 391 -5.09 -2.29 -6.67
C ALA A 391 -5.45 -2.08 -8.15
N VAL A 392 -6.15 -1.01 -8.49
CA VAL A 392 -6.50 -0.68 -9.88
C VAL A 392 -5.48 0.34 -10.39
N ALA A 393 -4.81 0.04 -11.50
CA ALA A 393 -3.75 0.89 -12.04
C ALA A 393 -3.76 0.94 -13.57
N HIS A 394 -3.00 1.85 -14.17
CA HIS A 394 -2.82 1.89 -15.62
C HIS A 394 -1.93 0.76 -16.10
N ARG A 395 -0.75 0.59 -15.47
CA ARG A 395 0.23 -0.44 -15.81
C ARG A 395 0.93 -0.98 -14.56
N GLY A 396 1.23 -2.27 -14.58
CA GLY A 396 2.24 -2.86 -13.71
C GLY A 396 3.61 -2.39 -14.17
N GLY A 397 4.52 -2.15 -13.22
CA GLY A 397 5.85 -1.62 -13.50
C GLY A 397 6.75 -1.70 -12.28
N PRO A 398 7.85 -0.92 -12.23
CA PRO A 398 8.84 -0.98 -11.16
C PRO A 398 8.26 -0.80 -9.75
N TRP A 399 7.21 0.04 -9.63
CA TRP A 399 6.49 0.27 -8.37
C TRP A 399 5.77 -1.00 -7.88
N TRP A 400 5.11 -1.74 -8.79
CA TRP A 400 4.40 -2.96 -8.44
C TRP A 400 5.37 -4.10 -8.13
N ASP A 401 6.50 -4.15 -8.85
CA ASP A 401 7.56 -5.08 -8.50
C ASP A 401 8.12 -4.78 -7.10
N ALA A 402 8.19 -3.51 -6.66
CA ALA A 402 8.56 -3.15 -5.30
C ALA A 402 7.55 -3.63 -4.26
N VAL A 403 6.24 -3.42 -4.52
CA VAL A 403 5.15 -3.94 -3.68
C VAL A 403 5.21 -5.47 -3.60
N ARG A 404 5.34 -6.17 -4.73
CA ARG A 404 5.47 -7.64 -4.77
C ARG A 404 6.69 -8.12 -4.00
N ARG A 405 7.84 -7.48 -4.16
CA ARG A 405 9.07 -7.83 -3.41
C ARG A 405 8.88 -7.71 -1.91
N ARG A 406 8.21 -6.64 -1.46
CA ARG A 406 8.05 -6.35 -0.03
C ARG A 406 6.97 -7.20 0.64
N TYR A 407 5.85 -7.44 -0.05
CA TYR A 407 4.67 -8.13 0.48
C TYR A 407 4.37 -9.43 -0.28
N GLU A 408 5.39 -10.19 -0.66
CA GLU A 408 5.27 -11.44 -1.42
C GLU A 408 4.25 -12.42 -0.81
N ALA A 409 4.17 -12.47 0.52
CA ALA A 409 3.20 -13.31 1.23
C ALA A 409 1.74 -12.95 0.91
N LEU A 410 1.46 -11.68 0.65
CA LEU A 410 0.11 -11.14 0.39
C LEU A 410 -0.23 -11.08 -1.10
N VAL A 411 0.77 -10.99 -1.99
CA VAL A 411 0.55 -10.79 -3.43
C VAL A 411 0.38 -12.14 -4.14
N ASP A 412 -0.48 -12.20 -5.15
CA ASP A 412 -0.64 -13.39 -6.00
C ASP A 412 0.66 -13.69 -6.79
N VAL A 413 0.93 -14.98 -7.03
CA VAL A 413 2.18 -15.46 -7.66
C VAL A 413 2.36 -14.90 -9.09
N GLU A 414 1.27 -14.71 -9.83
CA GLU A 414 1.27 -14.12 -11.16
C GLU A 414 0.21 -13.02 -11.28
N ASP A 415 0.55 -11.94 -11.97
CA ASP A 415 -0.42 -10.88 -12.28
C ASP A 415 -1.42 -11.33 -13.33
N PRO A 416 -2.71 -10.95 -13.20
CA PRO A 416 -3.66 -11.13 -14.28
C PRO A 416 -3.27 -10.27 -15.48
N ALA A 417 -3.54 -10.79 -16.69
CA ALA A 417 -3.28 -10.07 -17.92
C ALA A 417 -4.02 -8.71 -17.95
N PRO A 418 -3.41 -7.66 -18.54
CA PRO A 418 -4.06 -6.35 -18.64
C PRO A 418 -5.42 -6.44 -19.31
N LEU A 419 -6.38 -5.69 -18.77
CA LEU A 419 -7.76 -5.66 -19.25
C LEU A 419 -7.82 -5.12 -20.69
N GLN A 420 -8.28 -5.96 -21.60
CA GLN A 420 -8.37 -5.64 -23.03
C GLN A 420 -9.62 -4.78 -23.33
N PRO A 421 -9.60 -3.99 -24.43
CA PRO A 421 -10.79 -3.30 -24.93
C PRO A 421 -11.96 -4.27 -25.16
N LEU A 422 -13.19 -3.76 -25.02
CA LEU A 422 -14.38 -4.59 -25.23
C LEU A 422 -14.46 -5.13 -26.67
N PRO A 423 -14.83 -6.40 -26.87
CA PRO A 423 -15.19 -6.93 -28.18
C PRO A 423 -16.33 -6.14 -28.83
N GLN A 424 -16.36 -6.07 -30.16
CA GLN A 424 -17.34 -5.30 -30.92
C GLN A 424 -18.81 -5.62 -30.55
N ALA A 425 -19.13 -6.90 -30.34
CA ALA A 425 -20.46 -7.33 -29.92
C ALA A 425 -20.90 -6.73 -28.57
N ASP A 426 -19.98 -6.66 -27.60
CA ASP A 426 -20.23 -6.10 -26.28
C ASP A 426 -20.34 -4.56 -26.33
N ARG A 427 -19.62 -3.88 -27.24
CA ARG A 427 -19.72 -2.42 -27.41
C ARG A 427 -21.14 -1.99 -27.81
N ALA A 428 -21.76 -2.72 -28.73
CA ALA A 428 -23.12 -2.44 -29.18
C ALA A 428 -24.17 -2.68 -28.07
N ASP A 429 -23.94 -3.65 -27.19
CA ASP A 429 -24.81 -3.89 -26.03
C ASP A 429 -24.70 -2.77 -24.99
N VAL A 430 -23.46 -2.33 -24.69
CA VAL A 430 -23.21 -1.16 -23.81
C VAL A 430 -23.87 0.09 -24.36
N TYR A 431 -23.73 0.36 -25.67
CA TYR A 431 -24.35 1.51 -26.32
C TYR A 431 -25.87 1.50 -26.18
N ARG A 432 -26.52 0.38 -26.51
CA ARG A 432 -27.99 0.26 -26.41
C ARG A 432 -28.48 0.45 -24.99
N ALA A 433 -27.80 -0.14 -24.01
CA ALA A 433 -28.14 0.04 -22.60
C ALA A 433 -27.96 1.50 -22.14
N ALA A 434 -26.89 2.16 -22.57
CA ALA A 434 -26.63 3.57 -22.26
C ALA A 434 -27.68 4.49 -22.90
N TYR A 435 -27.96 4.29 -24.19
CA TYR A 435 -28.93 5.07 -24.93
C TYR A 435 -30.33 4.97 -24.30
N ALA A 436 -30.78 3.75 -23.96
CA ALA A 436 -32.06 3.54 -23.30
C ALA A 436 -32.13 4.24 -21.92
N ALA A 437 -31.06 4.17 -21.13
CA ALA A 437 -30.99 4.82 -19.82
C ALA A 437 -31.05 6.36 -19.95
N PHE A 438 -30.26 6.94 -20.84
CA PHE A 438 -30.25 8.40 -21.06
C PHE A 438 -31.56 8.89 -21.68
N ARG A 439 -32.15 8.16 -22.62
CA ARG A 439 -33.45 8.51 -23.21
C ARG A 439 -34.55 8.54 -22.14
N GLY A 440 -34.66 7.49 -21.34
CA GLY A 440 -35.63 7.45 -20.24
C GLY A 440 -35.44 8.61 -19.26
N TRP A 441 -34.19 8.96 -18.95
CA TRP A 441 -33.87 10.10 -18.09
C TRP A 441 -34.35 11.45 -18.67
N TYR A 442 -34.11 11.70 -19.96
CA TYR A 442 -34.57 12.94 -20.60
C TYR A 442 -36.10 12.99 -20.78
N GLU A 443 -36.74 11.88 -21.14
CA GLU A 443 -38.20 11.78 -21.30
C GLU A 443 -38.91 12.12 -19.98
N GLU A 444 -38.37 11.64 -18.86
CA GLU A 444 -38.87 11.97 -17.52
C GLU A 444 -38.68 13.46 -17.18
N SER A 445 -37.58 14.06 -17.64
CA SER A 445 -37.25 15.47 -17.42
C SER A 445 -38.15 16.42 -18.22
N ASP A 446 -38.41 16.12 -19.49
CA ASP A 446 -39.31 16.93 -20.35
C ASP A 446 -40.78 16.79 -19.94
N GLY A 447 -41.19 15.60 -19.48
CA GLY A 447 -42.54 15.36 -18.96
C GLY A 447 -42.91 16.26 -17.76
N LYS A 448 -41.96 16.51 -16.85
CA LYS A 448 -42.13 17.43 -15.72
C LYS A 448 -42.10 18.91 -16.14
N ALA A 449 -41.23 19.30 -17.07
CA ALA A 449 -41.20 20.66 -17.61
C ALA A 449 -42.52 21.03 -18.31
N ARG A 450 -43.08 20.10 -19.08
CA ARG A 450 -44.40 20.26 -19.71
C ARG A 450 -45.53 20.32 -18.70
N ALA A 451 -45.53 19.48 -17.67
CA ALA A 451 -46.53 19.52 -16.60
C ALA A 451 -46.50 20.84 -15.81
N ALA A 452 -45.31 21.40 -15.54
CA ALA A 452 -45.16 22.69 -14.86
C ALA A 452 -45.68 23.88 -15.71
N VAL A 453 -45.49 23.83 -17.04
CA VAL A 453 -46.03 24.84 -17.96
C VAL A 453 -47.56 24.72 -18.11
N HIS A 454 -48.11 23.51 -18.09
CA HIS A 454 -49.57 23.27 -18.18
C HIS A 454 -50.30 23.58 -16.87
N ALA A 455 -49.62 23.64 -15.72
CA ALA A 455 -50.20 24.11 -14.46
C ALA A 455 -50.40 25.64 -14.41
N GLY A 456 -49.80 26.40 -15.35
CA GLY A 456 -49.89 27.86 -15.43
C GLY A 456 -50.78 28.42 -16.55
N ALA A 457 -51.33 27.57 -17.43
CA ALA A 457 -52.14 28.01 -18.56
C ALA A 457 -53.51 27.31 -18.56
N GLY A 458 -54.59 28.10 -18.63
CA GLY A 458 -55.96 27.61 -18.76
C GLY A 458 -56.18 26.80 -20.04
N PRO A 459 -57.27 26.01 -20.12
CA PRO A 459 -57.40 24.95 -21.10
C PRO A 459 -57.89 25.48 -22.44
N GLU A 460 -57.00 25.81 -23.36
CA GLU A 460 -57.35 25.95 -24.78
C GLU A 460 -56.25 25.39 -25.70
N GLY A 461 -56.63 24.41 -26.53
CA GLY A 461 -55.94 24.13 -27.80
C GLY A 461 -55.07 22.87 -27.87
N GLU A 462 -55.63 21.69 -27.58
CA GLU A 462 -55.04 20.44 -28.09
C GLU A 462 -55.22 20.36 -29.61
N THR A 463 -54.14 20.56 -30.36
CA THR A 463 -54.01 20.01 -31.71
C THR A 463 -52.62 19.42 -31.93
N GLY A 464 -52.58 18.09 -32.00
CA GLY A 464 -51.64 17.31 -32.82
C GLY A 464 -50.21 17.20 -32.33
N THR A 465 -49.93 16.25 -31.43
CA THR A 465 -48.61 15.64 -31.32
C THR A 465 -48.48 14.51 -32.35
N ASP A 466 -47.70 14.75 -33.40
CA ASP A 466 -47.14 13.67 -34.20
C ASP A 466 -46.35 12.75 -33.25
N VAL A 467 -46.85 11.53 -33.07
CA VAL A 467 -46.09 10.42 -32.48
C VAL A 467 -44.94 10.14 -33.46
N VAL A 468 -43.76 10.67 -33.15
CA VAL A 468 -42.53 10.32 -33.88
C VAL A 468 -42.37 8.81 -33.74
N ALA A 469 -42.42 8.11 -34.87
CA ALA A 469 -42.21 6.68 -34.93
C ALA A 469 -40.88 6.30 -34.27
N ASP A 470 -40.92 5.21 -33.51
CA ASP A 470 -39.81 4.54 -32.83
C ASP A 470 -38.79 4.02 -33.86
N THR A 471 -38.03 4.92 -34.49
CA THR A 471 -36.84 4.57 -35.25
C THR A 471 -35.68 4.46 -34.28
N ASP A 472 -35.35 3.22 -33.89
CA ASP A 472 -34.07 2.86 -33.28
C ASP A 472 -32.95 3.55 -34.09
N PRO A 473 -32.22 4.54 -33.53
CA PRO A 473 -31.10 5.13 -34.24
C PRO A 473 -30.08 4.00 -34.40
N GLY A 474 -30.03 3.41 -35.59
CA GLY A 474 -29.20 2.24 -35.85
C GLY A 474 -27.80 2.43 -35.26
N VAL A 475 -27.29 1.40 -34.57
CA VAL A 475 -26.06 1.47 -33.79
C VAL A 475 -24.97 2.17 -34.62
N PRO A 476 -24.38 3.28 -34.13
CA PRO A 476 -23.34 3.98 -34.87
C PRO A 476 -22.17 3.03 -35.17
N GLY A 477 -21.35 3.34 -36.18
CA GLY A 477 -20.16 2.53 -36.49
C GLY A 477 -19.14 2.53 -35.34
N LEU A 478 -19.29 1.63 -34.35
CA LEU A 478 -18.45 1.47 -33.15
C LEU A 478 -17.19 0.62 -33.41
N ASP A 479 -16.87 0.43 -34.69
CA ASP A 479 -15.77 -0.43 -35.17
C ASP A 479 -14.42 0.27 -35.10
N GLU A 480 -14.43 1.60 -34.97
CA GLU A 480 -13.24 2.41 -34.81
C GLU A 480 -12.47 2.07 -33.50
N PRO A 481 -11.14 2.18 -33.51
CA PRO A 481 -10.31 1.90 -32.34
C PRO A 481 -10.61 2.82 -31.15
N ASP A 482 -11.06 4.06 -31.40
CA ASP A 482 -11.44 5.04 -30.38
C ASP A 482 -12.57 4.52 -29.46
N PHE A 483 -13.52 3.74 -30.01
CA PHE A 483 -14.60 3.09 -29.25
C PHE A 483 -14.16 1.84 -28.48
N GLY A 484 -12.85 1.57 -28.39
CA GLY A 484 -12.30 0.72 -27.33
C GLY A 484 -12.46 1.33 -25.93
N SER A 485 -12.70 2.64 -25.86
CA SER A 485 -13.05 3.40 -24.65
C SER A 485 -14.52 3.21 -24.26
N TYR A 486 -14.76 2.70 -23.05
CA TYR A 486 -16.10 2.58 -22.49
C TYR A 486 -16.78 3.97 -22.37
N LEU A 487 -16.03 4.99 -21.93
CA LEU A 487 -16.56 6.35 -21.76
C LEU A 487 -16.99 6.99 -23.09
N LEU A 488 -16.25 6.78 -24.18
CA LEU A 488 -16.61 7.35 -25.48
C LEU A 488 -17.89 6.72 -26.06
N ILE A 489 -18.15 5.45 -25.77
CA ILE A 489 -19.42 4.80 -26.10
C ILE A 489 -20.57 5.49 -25.34
N LEU A 490 -20.38 5.79 -24.05
CA LEU A 490 -21.40 6.48 -23.24
C LEU A 490 -21.65 7.91 -23.75
N ILE A 491 -20.60 8.68 -24.05
CA ILE A 491 -20.74 10.05 -24.56
C ILE A 491 -21.48 10.04 -25.91
N GLN A 492 -21.16 9.10 -26.81
CA GLN A 492 -21.87 8.96 -28.08
C GLN A 492 -23.36 8.68 -27.85
N ALA A 493 -23.70 7.74 -26.96
CA ALA A 493 -25.10 7.44 -26.63
C ALA A 493 -25.84 8.63 -26.03
N LEU A 494 -25.18 9.43 -25.18
CA LEU A 494 -25.74 10.65 -24.59
C LEU A 494 -26.02 11.72 -25.65
N VAL A 495 -25.07 11.94 -26.58
CA VAL A 495 -25.23 12.88 -27.71
C VAL A 495 -26.42 12.46 -28.58
N ASP A 496 -26.54 11.17 -28.89
CA ASP A 496 -27.61 10.64 -29.72
C ASP A 496 -28.98 10.76 -29.02
N ALA A 497 -29.05 10.51 -27.70
CA ALA A 497 -30.27 10.70 -26.92
C ALA A 497 -30.70 12.19 -26.91
N ARG A 498 -29.75 13.10 -26.70
CA ARG A 498 -30.02 14.54 -26.64
C ARG A 498 -30.48 15.14 -27.97
N THR A 499 -29.83 14.77 -29.08
CA THR A 499 -30.15 15.29 -30.43
C THR A 499 -31.57 14.93 -30.88
N LEU A 500 -32.05 13.73 -30.52
CA LEU A 500 -33.38 13.26 -30.89
C LEU A 500 -34.48 14.07 -30.17
N LEU A 501 -34.23 14.52 -28.94
CA LEU A 501 -35.18 15.30 -28.15
C LEU A 501 -35.18 16.79 -28.48
N HIS A 502 -34.02 17.40 -28.68
CA HIS A 502 -33.89 18.85 -28.86
C HIS A 502 -33.96 19.31 -30.33
N LYS A 503 -34.13 18.38 -31.29
CA LYS A 503 -34.11 18.66 -32.74
C LYS A 503 -32.89 19.49 -33.19
N THR A 504 -31.78 19.39 -32.48
CA THR A 504 -30.53 20.08 -32.80
C THR A 504 -29.78 19.27 -33.85
N HIS A 505 -29.12 19.96 -34.81
CA HIS A 505 -28.35 19.30 -35.86
C HIS A 505 -27.26 18.40 -35.28
N SER A 506 -27.15 17.19 -35.82
CA SER A 506 -26.15 16.19 -35.47
C SER A 506 -24.74 16.77 -35.58
N ALA A 507 -23.97 16.72 -34.47
CA ALA A 507 -22.60 17.24 -34.39
C ALA A 507 -21.60 16.53 -35.33
N THR A 508 -22.00 15.43 -35.99
CA THR A 508 -21.13 14.64 -36.88
C THR A 508 -21.05 15.14 -38.33
N SER A 509 -21.69 16.26 -38.69
CA SER A 509 -21.69 16.78 -40.08
C SER A 509 -20.77 18.00 -40.34
N GLY A 510 -19.79 18.27 -39.47
CA GLY A 510 -18.76 19.31 -39.68
C GLY A 510 -17.56 18.82 -40.52
N PRO A 511 -16.72 19.73 -41.08
CA PRO A 511 -15.62 19.35 -41.99
C PRO A 511 -14.60 18.41 -41.32
N PRO A 512 -13.95 17.50 -42.09
CA PRO A 512 -13.22 16.37 -41.54
C PRO A 512 -11.77 16.73 -41.23
N THR A 513 -11.45 17.15 -40.00
CA THR A 513 -10.04 17.33 -39.58
C THR A 513 -9.76 17.09 -38.09
N ARG A 514 -10.54 16.28 -37.36
CA ARG A 514 -10.28 15.99 -35.92
C ARG A 514 -10.50 14.52 -35.58
N SER A 515 -9.76 14.02 -34.58
CA SER A 515 -10.07 12.73 -33.94
C SER A 515 -11.51 12.76 -33.39
N ARG A 516 -12.30 11.73 -33.71
CA ARG A 516 -13.69 11.59 -33.28
C ARG A 516 -13.82 11.55 -31.75
N ALA A 517 -12.86 10.93 -31.06
CA ALA A 517 -12.75 10.95 -29.60
C ALA A 517 -12.68 12.37 -29.03
N ASN A 518 -11.82 13.22 -29.58
CA ASN A 518 -11.67 14.60 -29.10
C ASN A 518 -12.92 15.45 -29.36
N ALA A 519 -13.59 15.22 -30.50
CA ALA A 519 -14.83 15.91 -30.82
C ALA A 519 -15.96 15.58 -29.81
N LEU A 520 -16.08 14.30 -29.41
CA LEU A 520 -17.05 13.86 -28.41
C LEU A 520 -16.76 14.46 -27.02
N LEU A 521 -15.50 14.48 -26.58
CA LEU A 521 -15.09 15.09 -25.31
C LEU A 521 -15.31 16.61 -25.32
N ASP A 522 -14.99 17.28 -26.43
CA ASP A 522 -15.19 18.72 -26.57
C ASP A 522 -16.69 19.07 -26.56
N TYR A 523 -17.54 18.24 -27.17
CA TYR A 523 -19.00 18.40 -27.09
C TYR A 523 -19.51 18.29 -25.65
N ALA A 524 -19.07 17.27 -24.90
CA ALA A 524 -19.47 17.11 -23.50
C ALA A 524 -19.05 18.31 -22.64
N LEU A 525 -17.85 18.87 -22.87
CA LEU A 525 -17.41 20.10 -22.19
C LEU A 525 -18.23 21.33 -22.59
N ASP A 526 -18.61 21.46 -23.86
CA ASP A 526 -19.42 22.58 -24.34
C ASP A 526 -20.81 22.60 -23.69
N VAL A 527 -21.39 21.42 -23.43
CA VAL A 527 -22.64 21.27 -22.67
C VAL A 527 -22.49 21.79 -21.24
N GLU A 528 -21.46 21.33 -20.51
CA GLU A 528 -21.24 21.76 -19.13
C GLU A 528 -20.96 23.26 -19.05
N ARG A 529 -20.23 23.81 -20.03
CA ARG A 529 -19.96 25.26 -20.11
C ARG A 529 -21.25 26.09 -20.16
N GLN A 530 -22.23 25.68 -20.96
CA GLN A 530 -23.53 26.39 -21.05
C GLN A 530 -24.26 26.38 -19.70
N ARG A 531 -24.16 25.27 -18.97
CA ARG A 531 -24.76 25.13 -17.64
C ARG A 531 -24.07 26.02 -16.61
N TRP A 532 -22.73 26.02 -16.58
CA TRP A 532 -21.95 26.86 -15.67
C TRP A 532 -22.28 28.35 -15.86
N GLN A 533 -22.43 28.81 -17.10
CA GLN A 533 -22.84 30.18 -17.41
C GLN A 533 -24.23 30.50 -16.83
N ALA A 534 -25.22 29.66 -17.09
CA ALA A 534 -26.57 29.86 -16.57
C ALA A 534 -26.63 29.82 -15.04
N SER A 535 -25.78 29.01 -14.41
CA SER A 535 -25.66 28.94 -12.94
C SER A 535 -25.03 30.21 -12.36
N ALA A 536 -23.88 30.65 -12.92
CA ALA A 536 -23.21 31.88 -12.50
C ALA A 536 -24.12 33.12 -12.69
N GLU A 537 -24.88 33.19 -13.79
CA GLU A 537 -25.85 34.25 -14.03
C GLU A 537 -26.95 34.28 -12.95
N ARG A 538 -27.53 33.13 -12.60
CA ARG A 538 -28.53 33.03 -11.51
C ARG A 538 -27.99 33.52 -10.17
N GLN A 539 -26.72 33.25 -9.88
CA GLN A 539 -26.05 33.69 -8.65
C GLN A 539 -25.48 35.12 -8.74
N ARG A 540 -25.67 35.83 -9.86
CA ARG A 540 -25.16 37.20 -10.12
C ARG A 540 -23.64 37.31 -10.07
N LEU A 541 -22.94 36.25 -10.47
CA LEU A 541 -21.48 36.23 -10.62
C LEU A 541 -21.08 36.62 -12.06
N PRO A 542 -19.82 37.06 -12.28
CA PRO A 542 -19.27 37.16 -13.63
C PRO A 542 -19.36 35.80 -14.34
N HIS A 543 -20.04 35.77 -15.50
CA HIS A 543 -20.41 34.55 -16.21
C HIS A 543 -19.68 34.40 -17.56
N ASP A 544 -18.49 34.99 -17.68
CA ASP A 544 -17.67 34.82 -18.88
C ASP A 544 -17.30 33.34 -19.08
N PRO A 545 -17.60 32.72 -20.24
CA PRO A 545 -17.26 31.32 -20.53
C PRO A 545 -15.82 30.94 -20.19
N VAL A 546 -14.87 31.80 -20.53
CA VAL A 546 -13.44 31.48 -20.43
C VAL A 546 -12.98 31.57 -18.98
N LEU A 547 -13.48 32.54 -18.22
CA LEU A 547 -13.27 32.63 -16.77
C LEU A 547 -13.75 31.36 -16.05
N LEU A 548 -15.00 30.94 -16.31
CA LEU A 548 -15.59 29.77 -15.65
C LEU A 548 -14.82 28.48 -15.98
N GLU A 549 -14.40 28.31 -17.23
CA GLU A 549 -13.54 27.18 -17.64
C GLU A 549 -12.21 27.15 -16.88
N ARG A 550 -11.56 28.30 -16.70
CA ARG A 550 -10.29 28.39 -15.97
C ARG A 550 -10.47 28.08 -14.49
N ILE A 551 -11.56 28.58 -13.89
CA ILE A 551 -11.93 28.28 -12.49
C ILE A 551 -12.10 26.76 -12.33
N VAL A 552 -12.96 26.13 -13.15
CA VAL A 552 -13.21 24.69 -13.06
C VAL A 552 -11.94 23.87 -13.31
N ALA A 553 -11.10 24.29 -14.26
CA ALA A 553 -9.82 23.64 -14.53
C ALA A 553 -8.88 23.71 -13.32
N VAL A 554 -8.65 24.89 -12.75
CA VAL A 554 -7.77 25.07 -11.58
C VAL A 554 -8.32 24.32 -10.37
N SER A 555 -9.63 24.37 -10.13
CA SER A 555 -10.24 23.63 -9.03
C SER A 555 -10.15 22.11 -9.20
N SER A 556 -10.08 21.61 -10.44
CA SER A 556 -9.84 20.18 -10.69
C SER A 556 -8.39 19.75 -10.47
N LEU A 557 -7.46 20.70 -10.33
CA LEU A 557 -6.01 20.48 -10.20
C LEU A 557 -5.45 20.85 -8.82
N ALA A 558 -6.16 21.69 -8.06
CA ALA A 558 -5.71 22.23 -6.78
C ALA A 558 -6.47 21.60 -5.60
N VAL A 559 -5.76 21.37 -4.49
CA VAL A 559 -6.35 20.91 -3.23
C VAL A 559 -6.66 22.11 -2.34
N ALA A 560 -7.83 22.08 -1.71
CA ALA A 560 -8.19 22.98 -0.61
C ALA A 560 -8.77 22.15 0.54
N ASP A 561 -8.00 22.00 1.61
CA ASP A 561 -8.41 21.31 2.83
C ASP A 561 -8.35 22.24 4.05
N GLY A 562 -9.00 21.81 5.13
CA GLY A 562 -9.14 22.55 6.38
C GLY A 562 -10.02 21.77 7.36
N GLU A 563 -9.90 22.03 8.66
CA GLU A 563 -10.66 21.31 9.69
C GLU A 563 -12.14 21.72 9.70
N THR A 564 -12.42 22.94 9.26
CA THR A 564 -13.78 23.50 9.18
C THR A 564 -14.14 23.94 7.76
N ASP A 565 -15.44 23.97 7.43
CA ASP A 565 -15.91 24.45 6.12
C ASP A 565 -15.47 25.89 5.82
N GLY A 566 -15.33 26.74 6.83
CA GLY A 566 -14.86 28.11 6.67
C GLY A 566 -13.35 28.23 6.35
N GLU A 567 -12.53 27.34 6.91
CA GLU A 567 -11.10 27.24 6.57
C GLU A 567 -10.94 26.70 5.16
N ARG A 568 -11.69 25.65 4.82
CA ARG A 568 -11.73 25.07 3.47
C ARG A 568 -12.13 26.08 2.40
N GLU A 569 -13.15 26.90 2.66
CA GLU A 569 -13.54 28.00 1.78
C GLU A 569 -12.42 29.03 1.61
N THR A 570 -11.78 29.41 2.73
CA THR A 570 -10.71 30.40 2.72
C THR A 570 -9.51 29.90 1.91
N GLU A 571 -9.17 28.62 2.07
CA GLU A 571 -8.10 27.99 1.30
C GLU A 571 -8.46 27.85 -0.18
N ALA A 572 -9.69 27.44 -0.49
CA ALA A 572 -10.20 27.37 -1.85
C ALA A 572 -10.14 28.75 -2.55
N ALA A 573 -10.56 29.82 -1.87
CA ALA A 573 -10.48 31.17 -2.39
C ALA A 573 -9.02 31.61 -2.64
N ARG A 574 -8.07 31.20 -1.78
CA ARG A 574 -6.63 31.43 -2.01
C ARG A 574 -6.14 30.71 -3.27
N ARG A 575 -6.54 29.45 -3.48
CA ARG A 575 -6.16 28.66 -4.67
C ARG A 575 -6.73 29.21 -5.96
N LEU A 576 -7.95 29.75 -5.93
CA LEU A 576 -8.55 30.37 -7.12
C LEU A 576 -7.79 31.60 -7.62
N ARG A 577 -6.89 32.20 -6.82
CA ARG A 577 -5.98 33.27 -7.28
C ARG A 577 -4.90 32.77 -8.26
N LEU A 578 -4.76 31.46 -8.44
CA LEU A 578 -3.97 30.88 -9.52
C LEU A 578 -4.60 31.16 -10.90
N VAL A 579 -5.92 31.38 -10.95
CA VAL A 579 -6.60 31.84 -12.15
C VAL A 579 -6.15 33.28 -12.44
N PRO A 580 -5.55 33.57 -13.61
CA PRO A 580 -5.03 34.90 -13.91
C PRO A 580 -6.05 36.03 -13.73
N ASP A 581 -7.31 35.75 -14.05
CA ASP A 581 -8.43 36.69 -13.96
C ASP A 581 -8.85 37.01 -12.51
N LEU A 582 -8.46 36.17 -11.54
CA LEU A 582 -8.83 36.32 -10.12
C LEU A 582 -7.64 36.68 -9.22
N ALA A 583 -6.43 36.82 -9.77
CA ALA A 583 -5.21 37.01 -9.00
C ALA A 583 -5.26 38.29 -8.12
N ASP A 584 -5.79 39.38 -8.69
CA ASP A 584 -5.87 40.71 -8.07
C ASP A 584 -7.29 41.08 -7.61
N GLU A 585 -8.25 40.14 -7.72
CA GLU A 585 -9.64 40.36 -7.34
C GLU A 585 -9.83 40.31 -5.81
N PRO A 586 -10.85 40.99 -5.27
CA PRO A 586 -11.09 41.04 -3.83
C PRO A 586 -11.50 39.67 -3.28
N GLU A 587 -11.16 39.41 -2.02
CA GLU A 587 -11.36 38.10 -1.38
C GLU A 587 -12.83 37.63 -1.37
N TRP A 588 -13.78 38.57 -1.28
CA TRP A 588 -15.21 38.21 -1.31
C TRP A 588 -15.61 37.58 -2.64
N LEU A 589 -15.00 37.98 -3.77
CA LEU A 589 -15.32 37.45 -5.10
C LEU A 589 -14.71 36.06 -5.31
N THR A 590 -13.46 35.86 -4.88
CA THR A 590 -12.81 34.53 -4.92
C THR A 590 -13.52 33.54 -4.00
N ARG A 591 -13.95 33.96 -2.80
CA ARG A 591 -14.82 33.15 -1.92
C ARG A 591 -16.18 32.85 -2.55
N ALA A 592 -16.77 33.80 -3.28
CA ALA A 592 -18.03 33.57 -3.98
C ALA A 592 -17.91 32.52 -5.09
N PHE A 593 -16.83 32.56 -5.89
CA PHE A 593 -16.54 31.52 -6.86
C PHE A 593 -16.19 30.17 -6.22
N ALA A 594 -15.50 30.17 -5.07
CA ALA A 594 -15.24 28.95 -4.31
C ALA A 594 -16.55 28.27 -3.86
N ARG A 595 -17.51 29.04 -3.31
CA ARG A 595 -18.84 28.54 -2.95
C ARG A 595 -19.64 28.07 -4.17
N TRP A 596 -19.66 28.88 -5.23
CA TRP A 596 -20.35 28.52 -6.47
C TRP A 596 -19.86 27.18 -7.01
N GLN A 597 -18.54 26.98 -7.05
CA GLN A 597 -17.95 25.73 -7.52
C GLN A 597 -18.31 24.55 -6.62
N HIS A 598 -18.28 24.76 -5.31
CA HIS A 598 -18.66 23.77 -4.31
C HIS A 598 -20.13 23.35 -4.44
N GLU A 599 -21.01 24.26 -4.86
CA GLU A 599 -22.43 23.98 -5.11
C GLU A 599 -22.68 23.36 -6.49
N GLU A 600 -21.96 23.79 -7.53
CA GLU A 600 -22.21 23.42 -8.93
C GLU A 600 -21.66 22.04 -9.30
N LEU A 601 -20.48 21.68 -8.80
CA LEU A 601 -19.82 20.41 -9.12
C LEU A 601 -20.10 19.35 -8.04
N ALA A 602 -20.37 18.12 -8.45
CA ALA A 602 -20.48 16.99 -7.53
C ALA A 602 -19.11 16.35 -7.28
N GLY A 603 -18.70 16.21 -6.03
CA GLY A 603 -17.38 15.65 -5.72
C GLY A 603 -16.92 15.92 -4.31
N GLU A 604 -15.68 15.54 -4.05
CA GLU A 604 -15.04 15.64 -2.74
C GLU A 604 -14.11 16.84 -2.64
N GLY A 605 -13.79 17.22 -1.40
CA GLY A 605 -13.08 18.45 -1.11
C GLY A 605 -13.96 19.68 -1.28
N TYR A 606 -13.40 20.83 -0.94
CA TYR A 606 -14.08 22.09 -1.16
C TYR A 606 -14.01 22.51 -2.62
N LEU A 607 -12.81 22.44 -3.22
CA LEU A 607 -12.60 22.52 -4.65
C LEU A 607 -12.83 21.15 -5.29
N ARG A 608 -14.03 20.94 -5.81
CA ARG A 608 -14.46 19.66 -6.40
C ARG A 608 -13.94 19.47 -7.83
N SER A 609 -13.39 18.31 -8.15
CA SER A 609 -12.90 18.05 -9.52
C SER A 609 -14.03 17.76 -10.51
N LEU A 610 -13.88 18.22 -11.75
CA LEU A 610 -14.83 17.91 -12.83
C LEU A 610 -14.79 16.42 -13.17
N GLN A 611 -15.94 15.77 -13.10
CA GLN A 611 -16.10 14.36 -13.47
C GLN A 611 -16.88 14.21 -14.78
N PRO A 612 -16.73 13.08 -15.52
CA PRO A 612 -15.68 12.08 -15.34
C PRO A 612 -14.29 12.69 -15.52
N LEU A 613 -13.28 12.21 -14.78
CA LEU A 613 -11.93 12.79 -14.74
C LEU A 613 -11.30 13.04 -16.12
N ARG A 614 -11.64 12.25 -17.14
CA ARG A 614 -11.23 12.47 -18.54
C ARG A 614 -11.67 13.83 -19.12
N LEU A 615 -12.78 14.41 -18.66
CA LEU A 615 -13.22 15.76 -18.99
C LEU A 615 -12.37 16.81 -18.27
N ALA A 616 -12.12 16.63 -16.96
CA ALA A 616 -11.18 17.46 -16.20
C ALA A 616 -9.78 17.47 -16.83
N GLU A 617 -9.26 16.32 -17.24
CA GLU A 617 -7.97 16.20 -17.93
C GLU A 617 -7.96 16.99 -19.24
N ARG A 618 -9.00 16.84 -20.07
CA ARG A 618 -9.11 17.52 -21.37
C ARG A 618 -9.18 19.03 -21.17
N LEU A 619 -9.93 19.49 -20.18
CA LEU A 619 -10.07 20.91 -19.83
C LEU A 619 -8.78 21.47 -19.21
N GLY A 620 -8.22 20.80 -18.21
CA GLY A 620 -6.96 21.16 -17.55
C GLY A 620 -5.80 21.24 -18.54
N ALA A 621 -5.69 20.27 -19.47
CA ALA A 621 -4.69 20.32 -20.53
C ALA A 621 -4.88 21.53 -21.47
N LYS A 622 -6.12 21.91 -21.82
CA LYS A 622 -6.37 23.13 -22.62
C LYS A 622 -5.93 24.38 -21.86
N VAL A 623 -6.25 24.47 -20.57
CA VAL A 623 -5.94 25.64 -19.74
C VAL A 623 -4.44 25.76 -19.50
N ILE A 624 -3.75 24.68 -19.12
CA ILE A 624 -2.28 24.68 -18.94
C ILE A 624 -1.57 24.99 -20.27
N ALA A 625 -2.06 24.46 -21.40
CA ALA A 625 -1.47 24.77 -22.70
C ALA A 625 -1.65 26.23 -23.15
N ALA A 626 -2.67 26.92 -22.62
CA ALA A 626 -2.90 28.35 -22.85
C ALA A 626 -2.15 29.23 -21.84
N PHE A 627 -2.00 28.76 -20.59
CA PHE A 627 -1.41 29.46 -19.44
C PHE A 627 -0.37 28.57 -18.75
N PRO A 628 0.80 28.35 -19.36
CA PRO A 628 1.81 27.44 -18.83
C PRO A 628 2.37 27.85 -17.46
N GLU A 629 2.23 29.13 -17.07
CA GLU A 629 2.62 29.67 -15.76
C GLU A 629 1.79 29.13 -14.58
N ILE A 630 0.64 28.50 -14.83
CA ILE A 630 -0.17 27.85 -13.79
C ILE A 630 0.57 26.61 -13.25
N ALA A 631 1.22 25.83 -14.12
CA ALA A 631 1.92 24.60 -13.75
C ALA A 631 3.00 24.78 -12.67
N PRO A 632 3.96 25.72 -12.77
CA PRO A 632 4.93 25.96 -11.72
C PRO A 632 4.29 26.47 -10.41
N ARG A 633 3.24 27.30 -10.48
CA ARG A 633 2.56 27.80 -9.28
C ARG A 633 1.78 26.70 -8.53
N LEU A 634 1.27 25.69 -9.23
CA LEU A 634 0.65 24.51 -8.62
C LEU A 634 1.65 23.60 -7.88
N LEU A 635 2.93 23.67 -8.25
CA LEU A 635 4.03 22.89 -7.67
C LEU A 635 4.89 23.68 -6.68
N ASP A 636 4.56 24.95 -6.44
CA ASP A 636 5.29 25.78 -5.49
C ASP A 636 4.97 25.30 -4.06
N VAL A 637 6.01 24.83 -3.39
CA VAL A 637 5.97 24.31 -2.02
C VAL A 637 6.87 25.11 -1.06
N GLY A 638 7.59 26.12 -1.57
CA GLY A 638 8.65 26.79 -0.82
C GLY A 638 8.52 28.31 -0.67
N GLY A 639 7.51 28.94 -1.27
CA GLY A 639 7.27 30.38 -1.19
C GLY A 639 6.17 30.81 -0.20
N ASP A 640 5.86 32.11 -0.21
CA ASP A 640 4.75 32.74 0.55
C ASP A 640 3.58 33.20 -0.37
N GLY A 641 3.50 32.67 -1.59
CA GLY A 641 2.54 33.07 -2.62
C GLY A 641 1.09 32.62 -2.37
N PRO A 642 0.10 33.29 -3.00
CA PRO A 642 -1.30 32.88 -2.94
C PRO A 642 -1.50 31.55 -3.68
N GLY A 643 -1.50 30.44 -2.94
CA GLY A 643 -1.67 29.10 -3.50
C GLY A 643 -0.69 28.04 -2.98
N ILE A 644 0.02 28.29 -1.87
CA ILE A 644 0.94 27.34 -1.25
C ILE A 644 0.28 26.74 -0.01
N PRO A 645 0.22 25.40 0.13
CA PRO A 645 -0.32 24.79 1.34
C PRO A 645 0.56 25.09 2.55
N GLN A 646 -0.07 25.42 3.68
CA GLN A 646 0.64 25.82 4.91
C GLN A 646 1.18 24.61 5.70
N ASP A 647 0.57 23.44 5.54
CA ASP A 647 0.98 22.18 6.15
C ASP A 647 1.75 21.32 5.14
N ALA A 648 2.83 20.67 5.60
CA ALA A 648 3.60 19.71 4.82
C ALA A 648 2.75 18.55 4.28
N THR A 649 1.69 18.18 5.02
CA THR A 649 0.71 17.16 4.60
C THR A 649 -0.06 17.61 3.36
N ASP A 650 -0.51 18.87 3.32
CA ASP A 650 -1.24 19.40 2.17
C ASP A 650 -0.30 19.70 0.99
N GLN A 651 0.97 20.04 1.25
CA GLN A 651 2.01 20.11 0.23
C GLN A 651 2.26 18.75 -0.40
N ALA A 652 2.35 17.68 0.40
CA ALA A 652 2.45 16.32 -0.08
C ALA A 652 1.25 15.92 -0.95
N ARG A 653 0.03 16.23 -0.52
CA ARG A 653 -1.21 15.95 -1.29
C ARG A 653 -1.26 16.70 -2.60
N GLN A 654 -0.91 17.99 -2.60
CA GLN A 654 -0.84 18.80 -3.81
C GLN A 654 0.15 18.20 -4.82
N ILE A 655 1.32 17.74 -4.35
CA ILE A 655 2.31 17.04 -5.20
C ILE A 655 1.71 15.77 -5.79
N LEU A 656 1.10 14.92 -4.98
CA LEU A 656 0.50 13.66 -5.45
C LEU A 656 -0.60 13.93 -6.49
N ASN A 657 -1.43 14.97 -6.31
CA ASN A 657 -2.45 15.35 -7.28
C ASN A 657 -1.86 15.86 -8.60
N VAL A 658 -0.79 16.66 -8.56
CA VAL A 658 -0.11 17.10 -9.80
C VAL A 658 0.56 15.93 -10.51
N LEU A 659 1.19 15.00 -9.77
CA LEU A 659 1.76 13.77 -10.35
C LEU A 659 0.68 12.89 -10.99
N HIS A 660 -0.49 12.78 -10.38
CA HIS A 660 -1.62 12.07 -10.93
C HIS A 660 -2.09 12.70 -12.26
N VAL A 661 -2.19 14.04 -12.34
CA VAL A 661 -2.52 14.75 -13.58
C VAL A 661 -1.45 14.55 -14.67
N LEU A 662 -0.17 14.54 -14.28
CA LEU A 662 0.95 14.22 -15.18
C LEU A 662 0.83 12.79 -15.74
N GLN A 663 0.48 11.82 -14.91
CA GLN A 663 0.24 10.43 -15.33
C GLN A 663 -0.89 10.32 -16.34
N LEU A 664 -1.99 11.02 -16.11
CA LEU A 664 -3.17 10.96 -16.97
C LEU A 664 -2.93 11.63 -18.33
N THR A 665 -2.18 12.73 -18.37
CA THR A 665 -1.78 13.41 -19.61
C THR A 665 -0.76 12.59 -20.43
N ALA A 666 0.08 11.77 -19.77
CA ALA A 666 1.05 10.89 -20.42
C ALA A 666 0.43 9.70 -21.18
N GLY A 667 -0.75 9.23 -20.77
CA GLY A 667 -1.43 8.08 -21.40
C GLY A 667 -2.01 8.33 -22.80
N SER A 668 -1.96 9.57 -23.31
CA SER A 668 -2.56 9.97 -24.59
C SER A 668 -1.59 9.93 -25.80
N ASP A 669 -0.37 9.40 -25.61
CA ASP A 669 0.74 9.33 -26.58
C ASP A 669 0.43 8.60 -27.92
N GLY A 670 -0.80 8.12 -28.13
CA GLY A 670 -1.27 7.58 -29.41
C GLY A 670 -1.81 8.61 -30.41
N CYS A 671 -2.12 9.84 -29.99
CA CYS A 671 -2.56 10.90 -30.92
C CYS A 671 -1.35 11.55 -31.60
N ARG A 672 -1.06 11.10 -32.83
CA ARG A 672 -0.10 11.76 -33.73
C ARG A 672 -0.40 13.26 -33.84
N SER A 673 0.66 14.04 -34.02
CA SER A 673 0.62 15.48 -34.35
C SER A 673 -0.57 15.78 -35.26
N ASP A 674 -1.32 16.83 -34.93
CA ASP A 674 -2.24 17.45 -35.87
C ASP A 674 -1.50 17.56 -37.21
N GLY A 675 -2.13 17.19 -38.33
CA GLY A 675 -1.49 17.13 -39.65
C GLY A 675 -0.87 18.46 -40.15
N THR A 676 -0.87 19.48 -39.30
CA THR A 676 -0.24 20.80 -39.38
C THR A 676 1.19 20.86 -38.82
N GLY A 677 1.68 19.82 -38.14
CA GLY A 677 3.01 19.81 -37.53
C GLY A 677 3.13 20.60 -36.21
N GLU A 678 2.01 21.15 -35.70
CA GLU A 678 1.96 21.81 -34.39
C GLU A 678 1.68 20.80 -33.26
N PRO A 679 2.32 20.94 -32.08
CA PRO A 679 2.07 20.07 -30.94
C PRO A 679 0.65 20.29 -30.39
N SER A 680 -0.04 19.17 -30.11
CA SER A 680 -1.39 19.19 -29.55
C SER A 680 -1.44 19.92 -28.19
N ALA A 681 -2.61 20.40 -27.77
CA ALA A 681 -2.77 21.04 -26.45
C ALA A 681 -2.33 20.10 -25.31
N GLN A 682 -2.56 18.79 -25.43
CA GLN A 682 -2.10 17.79 -24.46
C GLN A 682 -0.58 17.72 -24.41
N GLN A 683 0.09 17.75 -25.57
CA GLN A 683 1.54 17.76 -25.65
C GLN A 683 2.13 19.04 -25.04
N ARG A 684 1.56 20.21 -25.33
CA ARG A 684 2.00 21.49 -24.74
C ARG A 684 1.79 21.53 -23.22
N ALA A 685 0.66 21.03 -22.73
CA ALA A 685 0.40 20.94 -21.29
C ALA A 685 1.39 20.00 -20.60
N ARG A 686 1.70 18.85 -21.20
CA ARG A 686 2.71 17.92 -20.69
C ARG A 686 4.09 18.58 -20.66
N GLU A 687 4.48 19.30 -21.71
CA GLU A 687 5.76 20.02 -21.77
C GLU A 687 5.84 21.12 -20.69
N ALA A 688 4.73 21.81 -20.40
CA ALA A 688 4.65 22.78 -19.31
C ALA A 688 4.77 22.11 -17.93
N LEU A 689 4.10 20.98 -17.69
CA LEU A 689 4.20 20.22 -16.44
C LEU A 689 5.59 19.61 -16.24
N ASP A 690 6.19 19.02 -17.29
CA ASP A 690 7.57 18.51 -17.26
C ASP A 690 8.56 19.65 -16.95
N ALA A 691 8.37 20.83 -17.56
CA ALA A 691 9.19 22.01 -17.27
C ALA A 691 9.00 22.54 -15.84
N ALA A 692 7.76 22.51 -15.33
CA ALA A 692 7.45 22.93 -13.97
C ALA A 692 8.08 21.98 -12.93
N LEU A 693 7.97 20.67 -13.14
CA LEU A 693 8.66 19.66 -12.32
C LEU A 693 10.17 19.86 -12.35
N ARG A 694 10.76 20.12 -13.54
CA ARG A 694 12.18 20.44 -13.66
C ARG A 694 12.57 21.69 -12.85
N GLY A 695 11.74 22.73 -12.89
CA GLY A 695 11.95 23.95 -12.10
C GLY A 695 11.87 23.74 -10.59
N HIS A 696 10.99 22.86 -10.12
CA HIS A 696 10.68 22.65 -8.69
C HIS A 696 11.34 21.40 -8.09
N ALA A 697 12.12 20.65 -8.85
CA ALA A 697 12.65 19.36 -8.43
C ALA A 697 13.44 19.42 -7.10
N ARG A 698 14.27 20.45 -6.91
CA ARG A 698 15.04 20.63 -5.65
C ARG A 698 14.15 20.96 -4.45
N PRO A 699 13.26 21.98 -4.51
CA PRO A 699 12.26 22.21 -3.46
C PRO A 699 11.48 20.96 -3.07
N LEU A 700 11.03 20.17 -4.06
CA LEU A 700 10.28 18.95 -3.83
C LEU A 700 11.08 17.90 -3.04
N VAL A 701 12.34 17.65 -3.43
CA VAL A 701 13.20 16.70 -2.69
C VAL A 701 13.49 17.19 -1.27
N ARG A 702 13.68 18.51 -1.07
CA ARG A 702 13.90 19.08 0.27
C ARG A 702 12.67 18.95 1.16
N LEU A 703 11.48 19.18 0.63
CA LEU A 703 10.23 18.97 1.37
C LEU A 703 10.08 17.52 1.81
N VAL A 704 10.34 16.56 0.91
CA VAL A 704 10.26 15.13 1.25
C VAL A 704 11.24 14.76 2.36
N LYS A 705 12.46 15.33 2.35
CA LYS A 705 13.43 15.17 3.44
C LYS A 705 12.94 15.78 4.75
N GLN A 706 12.28 16.95 4.69
CA GLN A 706 11.70 17.59 5.88
C GLN A 706 10.59 16.73 6.50
N VAL A 707 9.67 16.20 5.67
CA VAL A 707 8.61 15.27 6.13
C VAL A 707 9.21 14.01 6.76
N ALA A 708 10.29 13.48 6.18
CA ALA A 708 11.03 12.34 6.74
C ALA A 708 11.68 12.67 8.09
N ALA A 709 12.16 13.90 8.28
CA ALA A 709 12.82 14.32 9.53
C ALA A 709 11.83 14.57 10.69
N THR A 710 10.54 14.80 10.40
CA THR A 710 9.50 15.08 11.40
C THR A 710 8.77 13.83 11.94
N ASP A 711 9.38 12.65 11.83
CA ASP A 711 8.85 11.36 12.31
C ASP A 711 7.52 10.92 11.65
N GLN A 712 7.27 11.39 10.42
CA GLN A 712 6.16 10.95 9.58
C GLN A 712 6.65 9.98 8.48
N ASP A 713 7.35 8.92 8.90
CA ASP A 713 7.99 7.93 8.01
C ASP A 713 7.02 7.37 6.96
N GLN A 714 5.75 7.17 7.34
CA GLN A 714 4.71 6.69 6.44
C GLN A 714 4.44 7.65 5.27
N PHE A 715 4.29 8.96 5.55
CA PHE A 715 4.05 9.95 4.51
C PHE A 715 5.29 10.20 3.64
N ALA A 716 6.47 10.27 4.25
CA ALA A 716 7.73 10.44 3.52
C ALA A 716 7.98 9.27 2.55
N SER A 717 7.77 8.03 3.02
CA SER A 717 7.84 6.84 2.18
C SER A 717 6.81 6.90 1.06
N ALA A 718 5.59 7.36 1.35
CA ALA A 718 4.54 7.41 0.36
C ALA A 718 4.83 8.40 -0.78
N ILE A 719 5.33 9.59 -0.45
CA ILE A 719 5.71 10.61 -1.44
C ILE A 719 6.96 10.16 -2.20
N GLY A 720 7.97 9.64 -1.49
CA GLY A 720 9.22 9.14 -2.10
C GLY A 720 8.96 8.06 -3.14
N THR A 721 8.13 7.07 -2.80
CA THR A 721 7.73 5.99 -3.72
C THR A 721 6.97 6.52 -4.94
N SER A 722 6.05 7.47 -4.73
CA SER A 722 5.25 8.05 -5.81
C SER A 722 6.11 8.88 -6.77
N LEU A 723 7.09 9.64 -6.25
CA LEU A 723 8.08 10.36 -7.06
C LEU A 723 9.01 9.41 -7.82
N ALA A 724 9.45 8.32 -7.18
CA ALA A 724 10.25 7.28 -7.85
C ALA A 724 9.48 6.65 -9.02
N CYS A 725 8.18 6.36 -8.82
CA CYS A 725 7.30 5.89 -9.88
C CYS A 725 7.16 6.93 -11.00
N ALA A 726 6.96 8.20 -10.67
CA ALA A 726 6.86 9.28 -11.65
C ALA A 726 8.11 9.38 -12.55
N LEU A 727 9.32 9.31 -11.97
CA LEU A 727 10.59 9.31 -12.70
C LEU A 727 10.74 8.09 -13.62
N ASN A 728 10.30 6.92 -13.17
CA ASN A 728 10.50 5.66 -13.90
C ASN A 728 9.50 5.44 -15.03
N SER A 729 8.25 5.88 -14.89
CA SER A 729 7.18 5.49 -15.82
C SER A 729 6.40 6.64 -16.43
N THR A 730 6.47 7.85 -15.87
CA THR A 730 5.54 8.93 -16.22
C THR A 730 6.20 10.04 -17.01
N MET A 731 7.35 10.52 -16.52
CA MET A 731 8.11 11.56 -17.18
C MET A 731 8.74 11.05 -18.48
N ARG A 732 8.96 11.95 -19.44
CA ARG A 732 9.79 11.62 -20.61
C ARG A 732 11.20 11.26 -20.13
N LYS A 733 11.77 10.20 -20.70
CA LYS A 733 13.08 9.65 -20.27
C LYS A 733 14.17 10.72 -20.16
N GLU A 734 14.30 11.59 -21.15
CA GLU A 734 15.30 12.67 -21.16
C GLU A 734 15.08 13.67 -20.02
N SER A 735 13.82 14.06 -19.77
CA SER A 735 13.46 14.98 -18.68
C SER A 735 13.65 14.34 -17.30
N ALA A 736 13.31 13.06 -17.13
CA ALA A 736 13.56 12.32 -15.90
C ALA A 736 15.07 12.26 -15.57
N GLN A 737 15.89 12.01 -16.58
CA GLN A 737 17.35 11.98 -16.48
C GLN A 737 17.95 13.34 -16.11
N GLU A 738 17.50 14.42 -16.74
CA GLU A 738 17.91 15.79 -16.39
C GLU A 738 17.53 16.17 -14.95
N VAL A 739 16.27 15.90 -14.57
CA VAL A 739 15.77 16.16 -13.21
C VAL A 739 16.57 15.38 -12.18
N ALA A 740 16.81 14.10 -12.44
CA ALA A 740 17.60 13.25 -11.58
C ALA A 740 19.04 13.78 -11.40
N ALA A 741 19.69 14.22 -12.48
CA ALA A 741 21.02 14.83 -12.41
C ALA A 741 21.02 16.15 -11.60
N GLN A 742 19.95 16.95 -11.67
CA GLN A 742 19.82 18.20 -10.92
C GLN A 742 19.63 18.00 -9.41
N VAL A 743 18.91 16.95 -9.01
CA VAL A 743 18.52 16.71 -7.61
C VAL A 743 19.35 15.65 -6.90
N LEU A 744 20.15 14.85 -7.62
CA LEU A 744 20.99 13.84 -6.98
C LEU A 744 21.82 14.43 -5.83
N GLY A 745 22.31 15.66 -6.00
CA GLY A 745 23.06 16.43 -4.99
C GLY A 745 22.31 16.66 -3.67
N GLU A 746 20.98 16.77 -3.71
CA GLU A 746 20.12 17.05 -2.54
C GLU A 746 19.87 15.80 -1.67
N LEU A 747 20.05 14.61 -2.23
CA LEU A 747 19.97 13.35 -1.50
C LEU A 747 21.34 13.08 -0.88
N ASP A 748 21.40 13.12 0.45
CA ASP A 748 22.64 12.94 1.19
C ASP A 748 23.17 11.49 1.09
N LEU A 749 24.42 11.30 1.49
CA LEU A 749 25.04 9.96 1.60
C LEU A 749 24.36 9.13 2.70
N ALA A 750 23.86 9.78 3.75
CA ALA A 750 23.02 9.20 4.80
C ALA A 750 21.53 9.43 4.48
N CYS A 751 21.10 8.97 3.30
CA CYS A 751 19.71 9.07 2.89
C CYS A 751 18.84 8.25 3.85
N PRO A 752 17.79 8.84 4.46
CA PRO A 752 16.83 8.07 5.23
C PRO A 752 16.33 6.91 4.41
N ASP A 753 16.17 5.84 5.13
CA ASP A 753 15.98 4.50 4.63
C ASP A 753 14.63 4.50 3.84
N VAL A 754 13.64 5.32 4.27
CA VAL A 754 12.33 5.56 3.63
C VAL A 754 12.42 6.19 2.23
N LEU A 755 13.54 6.81 1.88
CA LEU A 755 13.78 7.46 0.58
C LEU A 755 14.70 6.65 -0.34
N LEU A 756 15.14 5.45 0.06
CA LEU A 756 16.08 4.65 -0.73
C LEU A 756 15.58 4.30 -2.13
N GLU A 757 14.27 4.05 -2.30
CA GLU A 757 13.69 3.78 -3.63
C GLU A 757 13.81 5.01 -4.54
N LEU A 758 13.45 6.19 -4.03
CA LEU A 758 13.62 7.45 -4.73
C LEU A 758 15.10 7.71 -5.03
N ALA A 759 15.98 7.52 -4.05
CA ALA A 759 17.41 7.78 -4.19
C ALA A 759 18.08 6.86 -5.21
N THR A 760 17.69 5.58 -5.23
CA THR A 760 18.18 4.62 -6.22
C THR A 760 17.70 4.99 -7.62
N ALA A 761 16.42 5.35 -7.78
CA ALA A 761 15.88 5.79 -9.07
C ALA A 761 16.57 7.07 -9.58
N VAL A 762 16.72 8.07 -8.71
CA VAL A 762 17.44 9.32 -9.03
C VAL A 762 18.89 9.04 -9.42
N ALA A 763 19.61 8.22 -8.66
CA ALA A 763 21.01 7.92 -8.98
C ALA A 763 21.17 7.15 -10.29
N GLU A 764 20.29 6.19 -10.58
CA GLU A 764 20.29 5.47 -11.86
C GLU A 764 20.06 6.43 -13.05
N HIS A 765 19.00 7.25 -13.01
CA HIS A 765 18.67 8.18 -14.07
C HIS A 765 19.76 9.26 -14.26
N ALA A 766 20.38 9.73 -13.18
CA ALA A 766 21.51 10.65 -13.25
C ALA A 766 22.74 10.01 -13.94
N VAL A 767 23.06 8.75 -13.64
CA VAL A 767 24.13 8.00 -14.32
C VAL A 767 23.81 7.86 -15.81
N GLN A 768 22.57 7.56 -16.17
CA GLN A 768 22.16 7.49 -17.57
C GLN A 768 22.29 8.84 -18.28
N HIS A 769 21.93 9.94 -17.62
CA HIS A 769 22.10 11.31 -18.14
C HIS A 769 23.56 11.59 -18.52
N TYR A 770 24.50 11.42 -17.57
CA TYR A 770 25.90 11.74 -17.79
C TYR A 770 26.59 10.81 -18.81
N ARG A 771 26.07 9.59 -19.01
CA ARG A 771 26.53 8.66 -20.08
C ARG A 771 26.08 9.09 -21.48
N GLN A 772 24.93 9.74 -21.60
CA GLN A 772 24.29 10.07 -22.89
C GLN A 772 24.66 11.45 -23.43
N GLY A 773 25.37 12.29 -22.67
CA GLY A 773 25.78 13.62 -23.10
C GLY A 773 26.46 13.62 -24.48
N ASN A 774 25.79 14.19 -25.49
CA ASN A 774 26.24 14.24 -26.88
C ASN A 774 27.49 15.16 -27.01
N GLY A 775 28.68 14.58 -26.88
CA GLY A 775 29.96 15.27 -27.05
C GLY A 775 31.14 14.41 -26.60
N ALA A 776 32.37 14.90 -26.82
CA ALA A 776 33.53 14.32 -26.13
C ALA A 776 33.35 14.58 -24.61
N PRO A 777 33.53 13.58 -23.74
CA PRO A 777 33.30 13.74 -22.30
C PRO A 777 34.22 14.83 -21.75
N THR A 778 33.62 15.93 -21.28
CA THR A 778 34.32 16.99 -20.53
C THR A 778 34.80 16.43 -19.20
N GLN A 779 35.78 17.09 -18.57
CA GLN A 779 36.26 16.70 -17.24
C GLN A 779 35.10 16.74 -16.22
N ASP A 780 34.32 17.83 -16.21
CA ASP A 780 33.15 18.02 -15.35
C ASP A 780 32.11 16.89 -15.52
N ASN A 781 31.85 16.43 -16.75
CA ASN A 781 30.90 15.35 -16.99
C ASN A 781 31.41 14.00 -16.43
N ARG A 782 32.73 13.75 -16.53
CA ARG A 782 33.34 12.56 -15.91
C ARG A 782 33.29 12.63 -14.39
N GLU A 783 33.55 13.79 -13.79
CA GLU A 783 33.46 14.01 -12.34
C GLU A 783 32.02 13.83 -11.83
N ALA A 784 31.04 14.36 -12.57
CA ALA A 784 29.62 14.18 -12.24
C ALA A 784 29.19 12.71 -12.36
N LEU A 785 29.61 12.02 -13.43
CA LEU A 785 29.37 10.59 -13.62
C LEU A 785 30.01 9.74 -12.52
N ALA A 786 31.26 10.03 -12.13
CA ALA A 786 31.96 9.32 -11.06
C ALA A 786 31.21 9.46 -9.71
N ARG A 787 30.81 10.68 -9.34
CA ARG A 787 30.01 10.94 -8.13
C ARG A 787 28.65 10.26 -8.19
N ALA A 788 28.00 10.24 -9.36
CA ALA A 788 26.71 9.60 -9.53
C ALA A 788 26.79 8.07 -9.37
N LEU A 789 27.82 7.44 -9.96
CA LEU A 789 28.09 6.01 -9.78
C LEU A 789 28.39 5.68 -8.31
N GLN A 790 29.18 6.51 -7.63
CA GLN A 790 29.49 6.30 -6.21
C GLN A 790 28.23 6.34 -5.32
N ARG A 791 27.36 7.35 -5.51
CA ARG A 791 26.07 7.44 -4.78
C ARG A 791 25.14 6.27 -5.13
N TRP A 792 25.06 5.90 -6.40
CA TRP A 792 24.24 4.77 -6.82
C TRP A 792 24.70 3.45 -6.18
N SER A 793 26.00 3.18 -6.15
CA SER A 793 26.56 2.02 -5.44
C SER A 793 26.19 2.02 -3.96
N LEU A 794 26.22 3.18 -3.30
CA LEU A 794 25.83 3.31 -1.90
C LEU A 794 24.34 3.02 -1.67
N TYR A 795 23.45 3.57 -2.49
CA TYR A 795 22.01 3.33 -2.37
C TYR A 795 21.63 1.89 -2.72
N LEU A 796 22.28 1.28 -3.72
CA LEU A 796 22.11 -0.14 -4.04
C LEU A 796 22.53 -1.03 -2.86
N ALA A 797 23.68 -0.75 -2.24
CA ALA A 797 24.13 -1.51 -1.08
C ALA A 797 23.17 -1.37 0.10
N SER A 798 22.71 -0.16 0.35
CA SER A 798 21.73 0.14 1.41
C SER A 798 20.35 -0.47 1.11
N SER A 799 20.02 -0.72 -0.15
CA SER A 799 18.82 -1.46 -0.57
C SER A 799 19.00 -2.98 -0.60
N GLY A 800 20.18 -3.49 -0.24
CA GLY A 800 20.51 -4.92 -0.25
C GLY A 800 20.94 -5.49 -1.61
N LEU A 801 21.06 -4.68 -2.67
CA LEU A 801 21.47 -5.08 -4.02
C LEU A 801 23.01 -5.16 -4.13
N ARG A 802 23.63 -6.07 -3.38
CA ARG A 802 25.10 -6.08 -3.13
C ARG A 802 25.95 -6.34 -4.38
N ILE A 803 25.53 -7.26 -5.24
CA ILE A 803 26.27 -7.57 -6.46
C ILE A 803 26.26 -6.38 -7.42
N GLN A 804 25.08 -5.78 -7.66
CA GLN A 804 24.97 -4.58 -8.47
C GLN A 804 25.77 -3.43 -7.86
N ALA A 805 25.68 -3.24 -6.53
CA ALA A 805 26.45 -2.23 -5.83
C ALA A 805 27.97 -2.40 -6.03
N HIS A 806 28.48 -3.64 -5.99
CA HIS A 806 29.89 -3.96 -6.27
C HIS A 806 30.28 -3.61 -7.71
N GLU A 807 29.48 -3.99 -8.71
CA GLU A 807 29.75 -3.69 -10.12
C GLU A 807 29.76 -2.18 -10.39
N ILE A 808 28.81 -1.44 -9.81
CA ILE A 808 28.73 0.02 -9.94
C ILE A 808 29.89 0.70 -9.20
N ALA A 809 30.32 0.21 -8.03
CA ALA A 809 31.51 0.71 -7.34
C ALA A 809 32.78 0.56 -8.19
N GLY A 810 32.92 -0.59 -8.88
CA GLY A 810 34.05 -0.82 -9.81
C GLY A 810 34.07 0.21 -10.93
N GLN A 811 32.91 0.50 -11.53
CA GLN A 811 32.79 1.53 -12.57
C GLN A 811 33.11 2.94 -12.04
N ALA A 812 32.77 3.25 -10.79
CA ALA A 812 33.14 4.51 -10.14
C ALA A 812 34.67 4.64 -10.01
N VAL A 813 35.33 3.57 -9.54
CA VAL A 813 36.80 3.51 -9.43
C VAL A 813 37.47 3.70 -10.80
N ASP A 814 36.97 3.03 -11.85
CA ASP A 814 37.49 3.20 -13.21
C ASP A 814 37.38 4.65 -13.69
N MET A 815 36.26 5.32 -13.38
CA MET A 815 36.05 6.72 -13.75
C MET A 815 36.97 7.67 -12.98
N TYR A 816 37.12 7.50 -11.65
CA TYR A 816 38.06 8.30 -10.86
C TYR A 816 39.52 8.04 -11.23
N HIS A 817 39.86 6.80 -11.62
CA HIS A 817 41.18 6.49 -12.18
C HIS A 817 41.46 7.25 -13.47
N ALA A 818 40.48 7.27 -14.39
CA ALA A 818 40.60 8.03 -15.64
C ALA A 818 40.73 9.54 -15.37
N LEU A 819 39.96 10.09 -14.42
CA LEU A 819 40.05 11.49 -14.00
C LEU A 819 41.43 11.84 -13.45
N HIS A 820 41.95 11.03 -12.53
CA HIS A 820 43.28 11.23 -11.95
C HIS A 820 44.39 11.15 -13.01
N GLN A 821 44.27 10.29 -14.03
CA GLN A 821 45.24 10.22 -15.13
C GLN A 821 45.20 11.44 -16.06
N LEU A 822 44.01 12.02 -16.27
CA LEU A 822 43.81 13.17 -17.13
C LEU A 822 44.23 14.48 -16.45
N SER A 823 43.91 14.63 -15.17
CA SER A 823 44.20 15.82 -14.37
C SER A 823 44.62 15.40 -12.96
N PRO A 824 45.91 15.11 -12.72
CA PRO A 824 46.38 14.75 -11.39
C PRO A 824 46.25 15.95 -10.42
N SER A 825 45.37 15.82 -9.42
CA SER A 825 45.20 16.77 -8.32
C SER A 825 45.04 16.01 -6.99
N GLU A 826 45.28 16.68 -5.86
CA GLU A 826 45.04 16.08 -4.53
C GLU A 826 43.56 15.73 -4.33
N GLU A 827 42.63 16.53 -4.89
CA GLU A 827 41.20 16.25 -4.86
C GLU A 827 40.82 14.98 -5.63
N HIS A 828 41.38 14.78 -6.83
CA HIS A 828 41.14 13.56 -7.60
C HIS A 828 41.80 12.33 -6.97
N GLU A 829 42.95 12.51 -6.32
CA GLU A 829 43.58 11.44 -5.56
C GLU A 829 42.74 11.04 -4.34
N PHE A 830 42.18 12.01 -3.62
CA PHE A 830 41.25 11.78 -2.52
C PHE A 830 39.98 11.07 -3.00
N ALA A 831 39.34 11.55 -4.06
CA ALA A 831 38.11 10.96 -4.59
C ALA A 831 38.31 9.52 -5.09
N LEU A 832 39.45 9.23 -5.72
CA LEU A 832 39.83 7.88 -6.10
C LEU A 832 40.04 6.99 -4.86
N ALA A 833 40.67 7.51 -3.81
CA ALA A 833 40.89 6.76 -2.59
C ALA A 833 39.57 6.43 -1.85
N GLU A 834 38.62 7.37 -1.80
CA GLU A 834 37.26 7.15 -1.29
C GLU A 834 36.53 6.07 -2.10
N ALA A 835 36.57 6.16 -3.43
CA ALA A 835 35.94 5.16 -4.30
C ALA A 835 36.56 3.76 -4.14
N LEU A 836 37.87 3.66 -3.96
CA LEU A 836 38.56 2.39 -3.67
C LEU A 836 38.14 1.81 -2.31
N LYS A 837 37.94 2.66 -1.31
CA LYS A 837 37.44 2.25 0.01
C LYS A 837 35.97 1.79 -0.07
N ASP A 838 35.13 2.47 -0.84
CA ASP A 838 33.74 2.05 -1.06
C ASP A 838 33.69 0.71 -1.82
N LEU A 839 34.55 0.53 -2.84
CA LEU A 839 34.69 -0.74 -3.54
C LEU A 839 35.20 -1.85 -2.60
N ALA A 840 36.15 -1.56 -1.71
CA ALA A 840 36.64 -2.53 -0.74
C ALA A 840 35.52 -2.99 0.20
N ASP A 841 34.67 -2.08 0.69
CA ASP A 841 33.50 -2.38 1.52
C ASP A 841 32.50 -3.28 0.76
N ARG A 842 32.16 -2.92 -0.49
CA ARG A 842 31.29 -3.76 -1.34
C ARG A 842 31.89 -5.14 -1.65
N LEU A 843 33.22 -5.24 -1.77
CA LEU A 843 33.92 -6.51 -1.96
C LEU A 843 33.85 -7.40 -0.72
N VAL A 844 33.88 -6.80 0.48
CA VAL A 844 33.61 -7.52 1.74
C VAL A 844 32.18 -8.06 1.75
N ASP A 845 31.19 -7.24 1.34
CA ASP A 845 29.77 -7.62 1.29
C ASP A 845 29.47 -8.81 0.38
N VAL A 846 30.23 -8.97 -0.72
CA VAL A 846 30.11 -10.11 -1.66
C VAL A 846 31.10 -11.24 -1.38
N GLY A 847 31.89 -11.16 -0.31
CA GLY A 847 32.80 -12.21 0.14
C GLY A 847 34.12 -12.34 -0.63
N ARG A 848 34.52 -11.33 -1.40
CA ARG A 848 35.80 -11.28 -2.15
C ARG A 848 36.90 -10.62 -1.33
N PHE A 849 37.31 -11.27 -0.24
CA PHE A 849 38.16 -10.66 0.79
C PHE A 849 39.56 -10.29 0.30
N GLU A 850 40.20 -11.08 -0.57
CA GLU A 850 41.53 -10.77 -1.12
C GLU A 850 41.52 -9.49 -1.97
N ASP A 851 40.50 -9.32 -2.81
CA ASP A 851 40.34 -8.11 -3.61
C ASP A 851 40.01 -6.90 -2.73
N ALA A 852 39.24 -7.12 -1.66
CA ALA A 852 38.97 -6.08 -0.65
C ALA A 852 40.24 -5.64 0.08
N ASP A 853 41.12 -6.57 0.49
CA ASP A 853 42.42 -6.27 1.12
C ASP A 853 43.28 -5.41 0.19
N LEU A 854 43.34 -5.75 -1.11
CA LEU A 854 44.06 -4.95 -2.10
C LEU A 854 43.50 -3.53 -2.24
N CYS A 855 42.18 -3.40 -2.43
CA CYS A 855 41.54 -2.08 -2.59
C CYS A 855 41.68 -1.22 -1.33
N ALA A 856 41.53 -1.80 -0.14
CA ALA A 856 41.68 -1.08 1.13
C ALA A 856 43.11 -0.58 1.33
N ARG A 857 44.13 -1.40 1.03
CA ARG A 857 45.54 -0.96 1.09
C ARG A 857 45.87 0.14 0.11
N ASP A 858 45.33 0.07 -1.10
CA ASP A 858 45.55 1.10 -2.12
C ASP A 858 44.84 2.41 -1.74
N SER A 859 43.67 2.33 -1.10
CA SER A 859 43.01 3.50 -0.50
C SER A 859 43.85 4.12 0.63
N ILE A 860 44.33 3.32 1.59
CA ILE A 860 45.17 3.78 2.71
C ILE A 860 46.45 4.45 2.20
N ARG A 861 47.13 3.85 1.21
CA ARG A 861 48.38 4.38 0.63
C ARG A 861 48.20 5.78 0.04
N ARG A 862 46.99 6.11 -0.42
CA ARG A 862 46.62 7.43 -0.97
C ARG A 862 46.15 8.39 0.11
N LEU A 863 45.32 7.93 1.06
CA LEU A 863 44.76 8.76 2.12
C LEU A 863 45.79 9.17 3.18
N GLU A 864 46.78 8.32 3.47
CA GLU A 864 47.74 8.59 4.53
C GLU A 864 48.66 9.82 4.24
N PRO A 865 49.27 9.98 3.05
CA PRO A 865 49.96 11.21 2.68
C PRO A 865 49.06 12.44 2.67
N LEU A 866 47.80 12.30 2.24
CA LEU A 866 46.82 13.40 2.23
C LEU A 866 46.47 13.86 3.64
N PHE A 867 46.26 12.92 4.56
CA PHE A 867 46.01 13.22 5.97
C PHE A 867 47.24 13.87 6.64
N GLN A 868 48.45 13.42 6.33
CA GLN A 868 49.68 14.02 6.87
C GLN A 868 49.88 15.48 6.42
N ARG A 869 49.49 15.79 5.17
CA ARG A 869 49.55 17.16 4.63
C ARG A 869 48.43 18.05 5.13
N ASN A 870 47.22 17.50 5.18
CA ASN A 870 46.00 18.18 5.62
C ASN A 870 45.19 17.25 6.54
N PRO A 871 45.36 17.36 7.87
CA PRO A 871 44.62 16.59 8.86
C PRO A 871 43.14 17.01 9.00
N SER A 872 42.40 17.05 7.89
CA SER A 872 40.95 17.33 7.89
C SER A 872 40.16 16.13 8.42
N ARG A 873 38.96 16.38 8.94
CA ARG A 873 38.08 15.31 9.44
C ARG A 873 37.62 14.37 8.32
N GLY A 874 37.34 14.90 7.12
CA GLY A 874 37.00 14.10 5.94
C GLY A 874 38.11 13.09 5.60
N ASN A 875 39.37 13.54 5.54
CA ASN A 875 40.52 12.66 5.30
C ASN A 875 40.68 11.59 6.39
N ALA A 876 40.46 11.96 7.65
CA ALA A 876 40.54 11.02 8.76
C ALA A 876 39.42 9.97 8.71
N PHE A 877 38.18 10.36 8.42
CA PHE A 877 37.05 9.44 8.35
C PHE A 877 37.20 8.45 7.20
N GLY A 878 37.67 8.91 6.03
CA GLY A 878 38.03 8.03 4.92
C GLY A 878 39.08 7.00 5.33
N LEU A 879 40.16 7.46 5.98
CA LEU A 879 41.26 6.61 6.41
C LEU A 879 40.83 5.59 7.48
N VAL A 880 40.04 6.00 8.47
CA VAL A 880 39.45 5.10 9.49
C VAL A 880 38.63 3.99 8.84
N LYS A 881 37.73 4.35 7.91
CA LYS A 881 36.88 3.36 7.25
C LYS A 881 37.71 2.40 6.40
N ALA A 882 38.73 2.89 5.70
CA ALA A 882 39.65 2.05 4.93
C ALA A 882 40.43 1.08 5.84
N LEU A 883 40.93 1.54 7.00
CA LEU A 883 41.60 0.72 8.00
C LEU A 883 40.68 -0.34 8.62
N CYS A 884 39.43 0.02 8.95
CA CYS A 884 38.45 -0.95 9.47
C CYS A 884 38.06 -2.01 8.42
N THR A 885 37.96 -1.60 7.15
CA THR A 885 37.70 -2.51 6.03
C THR A 885 38.88 -3.44 5.82
N LEU A 886 40.11 -2.91 5.87
CA LEU A 886 41.35 -3.70 5.85
C LEU A 886 41.38 -4.71 7.00
N ALA A 887 41.04 -4.28 8.23
CA ALA A 887 41.00 -5.17 9.38
C ALA A 887 40.04 -6.35 9.16
N THR A 888 38.86 -6.07 8.62
CA THR A 888 37.86 -7.09 8.29
C THR A 888 38.35 -8.05 7.20
N ALA A 889 38.88 -7.53 6.10
CA ALA A 889 39.39 -8.34 4.98
C ALA A 889 40.60 -9.19 5.41
N ALA A 890 41.58 -8.58 6.07
CA ALA A 890 42.79 -9.26 6.57
C ALA A 890 42.44 -10.39 7.56
N HIS A 891 41.49 -10.16 8.46
CA HIS A 891 40.99 -11.18 9.39
C HIS A 891 40.42 -12.38 8.63
N ARG A 892 39.56 -12.14 7.62
CA ARG A 892 38.90 -13.19 6.83
C ARG A 892 39.88 -14.02 6.00
N ILE A 893 40.97 -13.40 5.51
CA ILE A 893 42.06 -14.09 4.79
C ILE A 893 42.93 -14.92 5.76
N GLY A 894 43.02 -14.52 7.03
CA GLY A 894 43.76 -15.20 8.09
C GLY A 894 44.91 -14.38 8.70
N ARG A 895 45.14 -13.13 8.27
CA ARG A 895 46.22 -12.25 8.73
C ARG A 895 45.83 -11.48 10.00
N GLN A 896 45.69 -12.18 11.13
CA GLN A 896 45.18 -11.61 12.38
C GLN A 896 46.00 -10.43 12.93
N ARG A 897 47.34 -10.52 12.89
CA ARG A 897 48.21 -9.45 13.40
C ARG A 897 48.01 -8.14 12.66
N GLU A 898 47.96 -8.21 11.32
CA GLU A 898 47.70 -7.06 10.47
C GLU A 898 46.28 -6.52 10.69
N ALA A 899 45.30 -7.40 10.90
CA ALA A 899 43.93 -6.99 11.19
C ALA A 899 43.81 -6.22 12.51
N LEU A 900 44.42 -6.72 13.58
CA LEU A 900 44.46 -6.05 14.87
C LEU A 900 45.20 -4.72 14.81
N GLN A 901 46.34 -4.68 14.09
CA GLN A 901 47.09 -3.46 13.88
C GLN A 901 46.23 -2.40 13.18
N ALA A 902 45.59 -2.73 12.06
CA ALA A 902 44.75 -1.78 11.31
C ALA A 902 43.58 -1.24 12.16
N ALA A 903 42.91 -2.10 12.94
CA ALA A 903 41.82 -1.67 13.82
C ALA A 903 42.30 -0.78 14.98
N THR A 904 43.50 -1.04 15.50
CA THR A 904 44.14 -0.21 16.54
C THR A 904 44.50 1.16 15.99
N GLU A 905 45.13 1.21 14.82
CA GLU A 905 45.48 2.46 14.12
C GLU A 905 44.24 3.31 13.83
N ALA A 906 43.12 2.69 13.42
CA ALA A 906 41.86 3.40 13.21
C ALA A 906 41.36 4.08 14.50
N CYS A 907 41.40 3.38 15.64
CA CYS A 907 41.01 3.94 16.94
C CYS A 907 41.96 5.06 17.40
N GLU A 908 43.26 4.91 17.19
CA GLU A 908 44.24 5.95 17.50
C GLU A 908 44.04 7.21 16.66
N LEU A 909 43.71 7.06 15.37
CA LEU A 909 43.46 8.18 14.48
C LEU A 909 42.28 9.03 14.99
N ILE A 910 41.17 8.40 15.35
CA ILE A 910 39.98 9.11 15.87
C ILE A 910 40.29 9.80 17.19
N LYS A 911 41.07 9.17 18.09
CA LYS A 911 41.48 9.77 19.37
C LYS A 911 42.33 11.03 19.19
N ARG A 912 43.06 11.16 18.08
CA ARG A 912 43.89 12.32 17.75
C ARG A 912 43.10 13.46 17.10
N LEU A 913 41.81 13.27 16.76
CA LEU A 913 41.00 14.32 16.13
C LEU A 913 40.64 15.45 17.11
N PRO A 914 40.71 16.73 16.69
CA PRO A 914 40.26 17.85 17.51
C PRO A 914 38.75 17.79 17.80
N ARG A 915 38.35 18.25 18.99
CA ARG A 915 36.93 18.40 19.35
C ARG A 915 36.19 19.26 18.32
N ALA A 916 35.02 18.82 17.87
CA ALA A 916 34.15 19.57 16.97
C ALA A 916 33.52 20.78 17.68
N GLN A 917 33.43 21.89 16.94
CA GLN A 917 32.64 23.06 17.30
C GLN A 917 31.33 23.06 16.49
N GLU A 918 30.32 23.81 16.95
CA GLU A 918 29.09 24.02 16.19
C GLU A 918 29.42 24.68 14.84
N GLY A 919 28.99 24.06 13.73
CA GLY A 919 29.22 24.53 12.37
C GLY A 919 30.35 23.84 11.59
N ASP A 920 31.07 22.90 12.19
CA ASP A 920 32.09 22.10 11.50
C ASP A 920 31.48 21.07 10.52
N GLU A 921 32.22 20.72 9.45
CA GLU A 921 31.81 19.77 8.38
C GLU A 921 31.44 18.34 8.87
N HIS A 922 31.73 18.03 10.13
CA HIS A 922 31.25 16.83 10.81
C HIS A 922 30.94 17.18 12.27
N GLY A 923 29.67 17.05 12.66
CA GLY A 923 29.21 17.38 14.00
C GLY A 923 29.80 16.47 15.09
N PRO A 924 29.64 16.83 16.37
CA PRO A 924 30.12 16.00 17.49
C PRO A 924 29.55 14.57 17.46
N ASP A 925 28.34 14.40 16.95
CA ASP A 925 27.64 13.11 16.89
C ASP A 925 28.20 12.16 15.83
N GLU A 926 28.61 12.68 14.68
CA GLU A 926 29.26 11.89 13.64
C GLU A 926 30.64 11.40 14.09
N ILE A 927 31.37 12.22 14.86
CA ILE A 927 32.65 11.81 15.46
C ILE A 927 32.44 10.69 16.47
N GLN A 928 31.41 10.79 17.32
CA GLN A 928 31.08 9.70 18.25
C GLN A 928 30.65 8.44 17.49
N GLY A 929 29.83 8.56 16.45
CA GLY A 929 29.42 7.43 15.61
C GLY A 929 30.62 6.76 14.93
N MET A 930 31.57 7.55 14.41
CA MET A 930 32.82 7.02 13.83
C MET A 930 33.70 6.34 14.88
N LYS A 931 33.78 6.90 16.09
CA LYS A 931 34.50 6.31 17.21
C LYS A 931 33.92 4.95 17.58
N ALA A 932 32.60 4.86 17.72
CA ALA A 932 31.91 3.61 18.00
C ALA A 932 32.14 2.57 16.89
N PHE A 933 32.05 2.98 15.63
CA PHE A 933 32.34 2.12 14.47
C PHE A 933 33.76 1.51 14.55
N ALA A 934 34.78 2.32 14.85
CA ALA A 934 36.16 1.83 14.99
C ALA A 934 36.35 0.94 16.22
N LEU A 935 35.75 1.29 17.37
CA LEU A 935 35.78 0.49 18.60
C LEU A 935 35.16 -0.89 18.38
N ARG A 936 34.02 -0.96 17.69
CA ARG A 936 33.38 -2.21 17.29
C ARG A 936 34.31 -3.10 16.46
N GLY A 937 34.99 -2.51 15.48
CA GLY A 937 35.99 -3.20 14.66
C GLY A 937 37.17 -3.72 15.49
N LEU A 938 37.69 -2.90 16.41
CA LEU A 938 38.78 -3.27 17.32
C LEU A 938 38.37 -4.38 18.28
N ALA A 939 37.19 -4.29 18.89
CA ALA A 939 36.66 -5.30 19.79
C ALA A 939 36.59 -6.68 19.11
N TRP A 940 36.16 -6.73 17.85
CA TRP A 940 36.18 -7.97 17.07
C TRP A 940 37.58 -8.57 16.96
N GLN A 941 38.59 -7.75 16.64
CA GLN A 941 39.97 -8.23 16.48
C GLN A 941 40.61 -8.62 17.81
N LEU A 942 40.36 -7.88 18.90
CA LEU A 942 40.84 -8.22 20.24
C LEU A 942 40.30 -9.58 20.71
N GLY A 943 39.02 -9.85 20.47
CA GLY A 943 38.42 -11.15 20.77
C GLY A 943 39.07 -12.28 19.96
N ALA A 944 39.26 -12.07 18.66
CA ALA A 944 39.90 -13.03 17.78
C ALA A 944 41.37 -13.31 18.12
N SER A 945 42.08 -12.35 18.72
CA SER A 945 43.46 -12.53 19.22
C SER A 945 43.53 -13.14 20.62
N GLY A 946 42.40 -13.35 21.30
CA GLY A 946 42.33 -13.95 22.64
C GLY A 946 42.34 -12.94 23.81
N SER A 947 42.33 -11.64 23.54
CA SER A 947 42.27 -10.57 24.55
C SER A 947 40.81 -10.28 24.95
N VAL A 948 40.12 -11.29 25.49
CA VAL A 948 38.66 -11.30 25.64
C VAL A 948 38.13 -10.21 26.58
N ASP A 949 38.79 -9.92 27.71
CA ASP A 949 38.31 -8.90 28.66
C ASP A 949 38.37 -7.47 28.07
N GLU A 950 39.46 -7.16 27.34
CA GLU A 950 39.59 -5.89 26.63
C GLU A 950 38.57 -5.79 25.49
N ALA A 951 38.29 -6.91 24.81
CA ALA A 951 37.30 -6.98 23.74
C ALA A 951 35.88 -6.66 24.23
N VAL A 952 35.45 -7.25 25.35
CA VAL A 952 34.14 -6.96 25.97
C VAL A 952 34.05 -5.48 26.37
N THR A 953 35.08 -4.95 27.05
CA THR A 953 35.11 -3.54 27.46
C THR A 953 34.99 -2.60 26.26
N THR A 954 35.77 -2.86 25.20
CA THR A 954 35.76 -2.07 23.96
C THR A 954 34.41 -2.16 23.23
N ALA A 955 33.78 -3.34 23.20
CA ALA A 955 32.47 -3.53 22.60
C ALA A 955 31.36 -2.80 23.39
N SER A 956 31.41 -2.83 24.72
CA SER A 956 30.46 -2.11 25.58
C SER A 956 30.53 -0.60 25.37
N GLU A 957 31.75 -0.02 25.31
CA GLU A 957 31.92 1.41 24.99
C GLU A 957 31.29 1.78 23.64
N SER A 958 31.38 0.90 22.63
CA SER A 958 30.72 1.15 21.34
C SER A 958 29.20 1.15 21.44
N VAL A 959 28.62 0.25 22.24
CA VAL A 959 27.15 0.15 22.42
C VAL A 959 26.65 1.39 23.15
N GLU A 960 27.28 1.77 24.25
CA GLU A 960 26.92 2.96 25.06
C GLU A 960 26.92 4.25 24.21
N ILE A 961 27.90 4.40 23.31
CA ILE A 961 27.96 5.56 22.40
C ILE A 961 26.76 5.55 21.43
N TYR A 962 26.44 4.40 20.82
CA TYR A 962 25.31 4.31 19.89
C TYR A 962 23.96 4.47 20.59
N GLU A 963 23.81 4.00 21.83
CA GLU A 963 22.62 4.25 22.65
C GLU A 963 22.41 5.74 22.90
N ALA A 964 23.45 6.45 23.34
CA ALA A 964 23.41 7.89 23.56
C ALA A 964 23.19 8.70 22.26
N LEU A 965 23.64 8.20 21.10
CA LEU A 965 23.35 8.80 19.79
C LEU A 965 21.89 8.58 19.39
N ARG A 966 21.35 7.38 19.61
CA ARG A 966 19.97 7.03 19.31
C ARG A 966 18.97 7.83 20.13
N GLU A 967 19.25 8.08 21.40
CA GLU A 967 18.39 8.91 22.27
C GLU A 967 18.31 10.37 21.79
N ARG A 968 19.39 10.89 21.18
CA ARG A 968 19.47 12.27 20.70
C ARG A 968 18.92 12.45 19.29
N CYS A 969 19.03 11.41 18.45
CA CYS A 969 18.51 11.38 17.09
C CYS A 969 17.67 10.10 16.84
N PRO A 970 16.42 10.05 17.33
CA PRO A 970 15.51 8.94 17.07
C PRO A 970 15.32 8.76 15.55
N GLY A 971 15.61 7.56 15.03
CA GLY A 971 15.54 7.24 13.59
C GLY A 971 16.89 6.94 12.93
N LEU A 972 18.00 7.45 13.49
CA LEU A 972 19.36 7.16 12.99
C LEU A 972 20.03 6.04 13.79
N TRP A 973 21.09 5.43 13.22
CA TRP A 973 21.98 4.45 13.88
C TRP A 973 21.36 3.09 14.27
N LYS A 974 20.08 2.80 13.93
CA LYS A 974 19.41 1.52 14.24
C LYS A 974 20.22 0.29 13.78
N ARG A 975 20.84 0.36 12.61
CA ARG A 975 21.69 -0.72 12.08
C ARG A 975 23.01 -0.82 12.83
N ASP A 976 23.64 0.31 13.11
CA ASP A 976 24.96 0.38 13.72
C ASP A 976 24.96 -0.14 15.17
N ILE A 977 23.90 0.19 15.94
CA ILE A 977 23.70 -0.34 17.30
C ILE A 977 23.43 -1.84 17.28
N ALA A 978 22.61 -2.35 16.35
CA ALA A 978 22.33 -3.79 16.22
C ALA A 978 23.61 -4.59 15.94
N GLU A 979 24.46 -4.07 15.04
CA GLU A 979 25.76 -4.67 14.75
C GLU A 979 26.72 -4.56 15.94
N ALA A 980 26.74 -3.45 16.68
CA ALA A 980 27.56 -3.29 17.89
C ALA A 980 27.14 -4.27 19.01
N LEU A 981 25.83 -4.39 19.27
CA LEU A 981 25.26 -5.39 20.19
C LEU A 981 25.61 -6.81 19.77
N SER A 982 25.58 -7.09 18.46
CA SER A 982 25.99 -8.39 17.96
C SER A 982 27.48 -8.67 18.16
N VAL A 983 28.35 -7.67 18.08
CA VAL A 983 29.78 -7.86 18.40
C VAL A 983 29.96 -8.10 19.90
N LEU A 984 29.27 -7.33 20.75
CA LEU A 984 29.30 -7.50 22.20
C LEU A 984 28.83 -8.90 22.62
N GLY A 985 27.74 -9.41 22.02
CA GLY A 985 27.25 -10.76 22.25
C GLY A 985 28.28 -11.84 21.89
N VAL A 986 29.04 -11.67 20.81
CA VAL A 986 30.14 -12.57 20.44
C VAL A 986 31.29 -12.50 21.45
N GLN A 987 31.62 -11.32 21.98
CA GLN A 987 32.69 -11.19 22.98
C GLN A 987 32.30 -11.83 24.32
N HIS A 988 31.04 -11.70 24.75
CA HIS A 988 30.54 -12.43 25.93
C HIS A 988 30.58 -13.95 25.71
N ALA A 989 30.24 -14.44 24.52
CA ALA A 989 30.38 -15.86 24.19
C ALA A 989 31.84 -16.34 24.27
N ALA A 990 32.80 -15.55 23.78
CA ALA A 990 34.23 -15.87 23.90
C ALA A 990 34.69 -15.92 25.37
N ARG A 991 34.05 -15.14 26.25
CA ARG A 991 34.25 -15.15 27.72
C ARG A 991 33.48 -16.25 28.45
N GLN A 992 32.67 -17.03 27.73
CA GLN A 992 31.74 -18.04 28.26
C GLN A 992 30.61 -17.46 29.15
N GLU A 993 30.30 -16.17 28.99
CA GLU A 993 29.17 -15.47 29.60
C GLU A 993 27.94 -15.63 28.70
N TRP A 994 27.41 -16.86 28.65
CA TRP A 994 26.39 -17.24 27.67
C TRP A 994 25.04 -16.54 27.88
N ASP A 995 24.69 -16.19 29.11
CA ASP A 995 23.42 -15.50 29.41
C ASP A 995 23.45 -14.05 28.92
N GLU A 996 24.57 -13.35 29.12
CA GLU A 996 24.83 -12.02 28.58
C GLU A 996 24.89 -12.05 27.05
N SER A 997 25.52 -13.08 26.46
CA SER A 997 25.56 -13.26 25.00
C SER A 997 24.15 -13.40 24.40
N VAL A 998 23.31 -14.27 24.97
CA VAL A 998 21.90 -14.43 24.55
C VAL A 998 21.13 -13.12 24.72
N ALA A 999 21.32 -12.41 25.84
CA ALA A 999 20.63 -11.15 26.08
C ALA A 999 20.97 -10.08 25.01
N ARG A 1000 22.26 -9.88 24.71
CA ARG A 1000 22.70 -8.89 23.70
C ARG A 1000 22.25 -9.24 22.29
N HIS A 1001 22.28 -10.52 21.91
CA HIS A 1001 21.77 -10.95 20.61
C HIS A 1001 20.25 -10.82 20.51
N THR A 1002 19.52 -11.12 21.59
CA THR A 1002 18.05 -10.93 21.65
C THR A 1002 17.69 -9.45 21.55
N GLU A 1003 18.44 -8.57 22.21
CA GLU A 1003 18.30 -7.12 22.14
C GLU A 1003 18.56 -6.59 20.74
N ALA A 1004 19.62 -7.05 20.06
CA ALA A 1004 19.87 -6.70 18.67
C ALA A 1004 18.71 -7.12 17.74
N LEU A 1005 18.13 -8.30 17.96
CA LEU A 1005 17.02 -8.82 17.16
C LEU A 1005 15.72 -8.06 17.44
N ARG A 1006 15.20 -8.15 18.66
CA ARG A 1006 13.90 -7.59 19.04
C ARG A 1006 13.90 -6.07 19.12
N GLY A 1007 15.03 -5.47 19.54
CA GLY A 1007 15.16 -4.03 19.69
C GLY A 1007 15.43 -3.30 18.38
N HIS A 1008 16.03 -3.97 17.38
CA HIS A 1008 16.48 -3.31 16.16
C HIS A 1008 16.19 -4.07 14.87
N TYR A 1009 16.64 -5.33 14.71
CA TYR A 1009 16.47 -6.04 13.44
C TYR A 1009 15.00 -6.32 13.07
N ASP A 1010 14.12 -6.56 14.04
CA ASP A 1010 12.68 -6.72 13.76
C ASP A 1010 12.06 -5.45 13.18
N ALA A 1011 12.41 -4.28 13.73
CA ALA A 1011 11.96 -2.99 13.20
C ALA A 1011 12.57 -2.71 11.82
N LEU A 1012 13.88 -2.93 11.69
CA LEU A 1012 14.58 -2.77 10.42
C LEU A 1012 14.10 -3.73 9.33
N GLU A 1013 13.65 -4.95 9.66
CA GLU A 1013 13.09 -5.86 8.68
C GLU A 1013 11.70 -5.41 8.22
N ARG A 1014 10.89 -4.81 9.11
CA ARG A 1014 9.62 -4.19 8.72
C ARG A 1014 9.84 -3.02 7.76
N GLU A 1015 10.90 -2.25 7.98
CA GLU A 1015 11.20 -1.04 7.20
C GLU A 1015 12.02 -1.35 5.92
N TYR A 1016 12.99 -2.26 5.95
CA TYR A 1016 13.94 -2.56 4.84
C TYR A 1016 14.32 -4.05 4.76
N ARG A 1017 13.29 -4.91 4.68
CA ARG A 1017 13.44 -6.37 4.63
C ARG A 1017 14.62 -6.85 3.77
N GLU A 1018 14.72 -6.46 2.51
CA GLU A 1018 15.78 -6.96 1.62
C GLU A 1018 17.19 -6.50 2.03
N ALA A 1019 17.33 -5.26 2.49
CA ALA A 1019 18.61 -4.68 2.88
C ALA A 1019 19.23 -5.34 4.11
N VAL A 1020 18.36 -5.68 5.06
CA VAL A 1020 18.75 -6.09 6.41
C VAL A 1020 18.64 -7.60 6.61
N ARG A 1021 17.90 -8.31 5.74
CA ARG A 1021 17.70 -9.77 5.78
C ARG A 1021 19.00 -10.56 5.99
N PRO A 1022 20.15 -10.25 5.36
CA PRO A 1022 21.35 -11.03 5.62
C PRO A 1022 22.01 -10.77 6.97
N GLN A 1023 21.97 -9.53 7.46
CA GLN A 1023 22.43 -9.19 8.80
C GLN A 1023 21.50 -9.79 9.87
N HIS A 1024 20.20 -9.77 9.63
CA HIS A 1024 19.20 -10.41 10.50
C HIS A 1024 19.43 -11.93 10.55
N ALA A 1025 19.56 -12.61 9.40
CA ALA A 1025 19.86 -14.04 9.35
C ALA A 1025 21.16 -14.41 10.08
N LEU A 1026 22.18 -13.56 9.96
CA LEU A 1026 23.44 -13.72 10.70
C LEU A 1026 23.25 -13.52 12.21
N ALA A 1027 22.47 -12.53 12.63
CA ALA A 1027 22.15 -12.29 14.04
C ALA A 1027 21.36 -13.45 14.67
N LEU A 1028 20.39 -14.01 13.95
CA LEU A 1028 19.68 -15.24 14.34
C LEU A 1028 20.63 -16.43 14.49
N SER A 1029 21.54 -16.59 13.54
CA SER A 1029 22.56 -17.66 13.60
C SER A 1029 23.50 -17.49 14.80
N ARG A 1030 23.88 -16.24 15.13
CA ARG A 1030 24.70 -15.95 16.32
C ARG A 1030 23.93 -16.17 17.63
N LEU A 1031 22.65 -15.79 17.68
CA LEU A 1031 21.79 -16.11 18.81
C LEU A 1031 21.71 -17.63 19.02
N ALA A 1032 21.48 -18.40 17.95
CA ALA A 1032 21.47 -19.85 18.04
C ALA A 1032 22.79 -20.45 18.53
N GLU A 1033 23.94 -19.90 18.09
CA GLU A 1033 25.25 -20.31 18.61
C GLU A 1033 25.39 -20.00 20.11
N ALA A 1034 24.90 -18.86 20.58
CA ALA A 1034 24.89 -18.49 21.98
C ALA A 1034 24.03 -19.45 22.82
N HIS A 1035 22.83 -19.82 22.36
CA HIS A 1035 21.99 -20.83 23.01
C HIS A 1035 22.66 -22.21 23.02
N LEU A 1036 23.32 -22.62 21.93
CA LEU A 1036 24.07 -23.87 21.88
C LEU A 1036 25.24 -23.88 22.89
N GLY A 1037 25.97 -22.76 23.01
CA GLY A 1037 27.02 -22.59 24.00
C GLY A 1037 26.48 -22.66 25.44
N ARG A 1038 25.37 -21.98 25.70
CA ARG A 1038 24.64 -22.02 26.98
C ARG A 1038 24.22 -23.44 27.38
N ALA A 1039 23.66 -24.18 26.41
CA ALA A 1039 23.28 -25.58 26.60
C ALA A 1039 24.49 -26.47 26.93
N ARG A 1040 25.65 -26.22 26.31
CA ARG A 1040 26.89 -26.98 26.62
C ARG A 1040 27.39 -26.70 28.04
N ALA A 1041 27.23 -25.48 28.55
CA ALA A 1041 27.67 -25.08 29.88
C ALA A 1041 26.71 -25.52 31.02
N ARG A 1042 25.40 -25.65 30.75
CA ARG A 1042 24.39 -25.96 31.76
C ARG A 1042 24.24 -27.46 32.09
N PRO A 1043 23.60 -27.81 33.24
CA PRO A 1043 23.24 -29.18 33.58
C PRO A 1043 22.24 -29.79 32.58
N ALA A 1044 22.22 -31.12 32.46
CA ALA A 1044 21.48 -31.86 31.43
C ALA A 1044 19.97 -31.53 31.35
N GLU A 1045 19.34 -31.18 32.48
CA GLU A 1045 17.90 -30.90 32.58
C GLU A 1045 17.49 -29.60 31.87
N SER A 1046 18.35 -28.58 31.85
CA SER A 1046 18.08 -27.29 31.21
C SER A 1046 18.59 -27.21 29.76
N ARG A 1047 19.36 -28.22 29.29
CA ARG A 1047 19.94 -28.20 27.93
C ARG A 1047 18.90 -28.30 26.83
N GLN A 1048 17.80 -29.00 27.10
CA GLN A 1048 16.83 -29.32 26.05
C GLN A 1048 16.07 -28.08 25.58
N GLU A 1049 15.69 -27.20 26.50
CA GLU A 1049 15.01 -25.93 26.18
C GLU A 1049 15.91 -25.03 25.33
N ASP A 1050 17.14 -24.77 25.79
CA ASP A 1050 18.14 -23.98 25.06
C ASP A 1050 18.42 -24.52 23.65
N LEU A 1051 18.48 -25.85 23.49
CA LEU A 1051 18.71 -26.47 22.18
C LEU A 1051 17.50 -26.41 21.24
N VAL A 1052 16.28 -26.38 21.78
CA VAL A 1052 15.06 -26.17 20.98
C VAL A 1052 15.01 -24.72 20.50
N GLU A 1053 15.24 -23.75 21.37
CA GLU A 1053 15.36 -22.33 21.00
C GLU A 1053 16.46 -22.12 19.96
N ALA A 1054 17.64 -22.75 20.13
CA ALA A 1054 18.71 -22.70 19.14
C ALA A 1054 18.28 -23.25 17.77
N LEU A 1055 17.52 -24.36 17.75
CA LEU A 1055 17.05 -24.95 16.50
C LEU A 1055 16.01 -24.06 15.81
N GLU A 1056 15.08 -23.46 16.57
CA GLU A 1056 14.11 -22.52 16.03
C GLU A 1056 14.79 -21.31 15.38
N HIS A 1057 15.78 -20.72 16.04
CA HIS A 1057 16.55 -19.60 15.47
C HIS A 1057 17.38 -19.99 14.25
N VAL A 1058 17.94 -21.21 14.21
CA VAL A 1058 18.61 -21.74 13.01
C VAL A 1058 17.62 -21.91 11.85
N GLU A 1059 16.44 -22.47 12.11
CA GLU A 1059 15.40 -22.66 11.09
C GLU A 1059 14.91 -21.31 10.56
N GLN A 1060 14.71 -20.31 11.44
CA GLN A 1060 14.43 -18.93 11.06
C GLN A 1060 15.55 -18.34 10.20
N ALA A 1061 16.82 -18.50 10.58
CA ALA A 1061 17.96 -18.00 9.81
C ALA A 1061 18.06 -18.65 8.42
N LEU A 1062 17.90 -19.97 8.32
CA LEU A 1062 17.90 -20.69 7.03
C LEU A 1062 16.73 -20.26 6.15
N HIS A 1063 15.55 -20.05 6.73
CA HIS A 1063 14.40 -19.52 6.02
C HIS A 1063 14.69 -18.12 5.44
N GLN A 1064 15.35 -17.26 6.22
CA GLN A 1064 15.79 -15.95 5.73
C GLN A 1064 16.78 -16.08 4.57
N TYR A 1065 17.75 -16.99 4.61
CA TYR A 1065 18.67 -17.26 3.49
C TYR A 1065 17.95 -17.81 2.25
N GLU A 1066 16.96 -18.68 2.44
CA GLU A 1066 16.16 -19.25 1.34
C GLU A 1066 15.30 -18.20 0.64
N GLY A 1067 14.77 -17.24 1.40
CA GLY A 1067 14.01 -16.09 0.88
C GLY A 1067 14.88 -15.03 0.19
N MET A 1068 16.21 -15.10 0.25
CA MET A 1068 17.09 -14.16 -0.46
C MET A 1068 17.05 -14.38 -1.99
N ARG A 1069 17.25 -13.30 -2.75
CA ARG A 1069 17.54 -13.40 -4.19
C ARG A 1069 18.69 -14.36 -4.43
N LYS A 1070 18.69 -15.08 -5.55
CA LYS A 1070 19.77 -16.03 -5.91
C LYS A 1070 21.16 -15.38 -5.84
N GLU A 1071 21.23 -14.13 -6.27
CA GLU A 1071 22.44 -13.29 -6.24
C GLU A 1071 22.88 -12.96 -4.81
N ASP A 1072 21.97 -12.46 -3.96
CA ASP A 1072 22.28 -12.12 -2.56
C ASP A 1072 22.55 -13.36 -1.70
N ARG A 1073 21.86 -14.47 -1.97
CA ARG A 1073 22.13 -15.78 -1.36
C ARG A 1073 23.53 -16.27 -1.72
N TRP A 1074 23.98 -16.03 -2.95
CA TRP A 1074 25.34 -16.35 -3.35
C TRP A 1074 26.37 -15.52 -2.56
N ALA A 1075 26.14 -14.22 -2.39
CA ALA A 1075 27.00 -13.36 -1.57
C ALA A 1075 27.06 -13.81 -0.09
N ASN A 1076 25.97 -14.39 0.44
CA ASN A 1076 25.86 -14.83 1.83
C ASN A 1076 26.07 -16.32 2.06
N ARG A 1077 26.52 -17.06 1.03
CA ARG A 1077 26.66 -18.52 1.05
C ARG A 1077 27.62 -19.03 2.13
N VAL A 1078 28.61 -18.23 2.50
CA VAL A 1078 29.53 -18.50 3.63
C VAL A 1078 28.76 -18.60 4.95
N HIS A 1079 27.84 -17.66 5.19
CA HIS A 1079 27.03 -17.63 6.41
C HIS A 1079 25.97 -18.73 6.35
N GLU A 1080 25.31 -18.94 5.20
CA GLU A 1080 24.35 -20.05 5.01
C GLU A 1080 24.99 -21.43 5.28
N ALA A 1081 26.23 -21.64 4.79
CA ALA A 1081 26.99 -22.87 5.04
C ALA A 1081 27.32 -23.05 6.51
N TRP A 1082 27.67 -21.96 7.20
CA TRP A 1082 27.93 -21.96 8.63
C TRP A 1082 26.67 -22.26 9.43
N THR A 1083 25.54 -21.61 9.13
CA THR A 1083 24.24 -21.87 9.76
C THR A 1083 23.76 -23.30 9.52
N SER A 1084 23.99 -23.87 8.33
CA SER A 1084 23.72 -25.29 8.04
C SER A 1084 24.60 -26.23 8.88
N CYS A 1085 25.85 -25.85 9.15
CA CYS A 1085 26.72 -26.60 10.04
C CYS A 1085 26.24 -26.50 11.50
N LEU A 1086 25.81 -25.31 11.92
CA LEU A 1086 25.23 -25.06 13.24
C LEU A 1086 23.94 -25.88 13.46
N GLU A 1087 23.06 -25.97 12.46
CA GLU A 1087 21.88 -26.86 12.47
C GLU A 1087 22.28 -28.30 12.80
N ALA A 1088 23.31 -28.81 12.12
CA ALA A 1088 23.79 -30.17 12.35
C ALA A 1088 24.35 -30.34 13.78
N GLU A 1089 25.08 -29.36 14.30
CA GLU A 1089 25.60 -29.39 15.68
C GLU A 1089 24.48 -29.37 16.72
N VAL A 1090 23.48 -28.51 16.57
CA VAL A 1090 22.32 -28.42 17.47
C VAL A 1090 21.53 -29.73 17.45
N LEU A 1091 21.28 -30.30 16.26
CA LEU A 1091 20.58 -31.58 16.12
C LEU A 1091 21.35 -32.75 16.75
N LEU A 1092 22.69 -32.76 16.65
CA LEU A 1092 23.51 -33.78 17.32
C LEU A 1092 23.52 -33.62 18.84
N ALA A 1093 23.50 -32.38 19.35
CA ALA A 1093 23.38 -32.10 20.77
C ALA A 1093 22.00 -32.53 21.31
N LEU A 1094 20.92 -32.28 20.56
CA LEU A 1094 19.57 -32.75 20.87
C LEU A 1094 19.46 -34.28 20.88
N ASP A 1095 20.14 -34.97 19.95
CA ASP A 1095 20.21 -36.43 19.98
C ASP A 1095 20.91 -36.94 21.26
N ALA A 1096 21.99 -36.26 21.67
CA ALA A 1096 22.74 -36.65 22.87
C ALA A 1096 21.91 -36.53 24.16
N THR A 1097 21.01 -35.54 24.28
CA THR A 1097 20.10 -35.41 25.43
C THR A 1097 18.98 -36.47 25.41
N GLY A 1098 18.46 -36.80 24.21
CA GLY A 1098 17.41 -37.82 24.01
C GLY A 1098 17.83 -39.27 24.32
N ARG A 1099 19.14 -39.56 24.42
CA ARG A 1099 19.66 -40.91 24.77
C ARG A 1099 19.29 -41.39 26.17
N SER A 1100 18.78 -40.51 27.04
CA SER A 1100 18.29 -40.85 28.38
C SER A 1100 16.80 -41.24 28.44
N GLN A 1101 16.00 -41.02 27.39
CA GLN A 1101 14.57 -41.37 27.35
C GLN A 1101 14.24 -42.26 26.13
N ARG A 1102 13.56 -43.39 26.37
CA ARG A 1102 13.26 -44.42 25.35
C ARG A 1102 12.44 -43.89 24.15
N ALA A 1103 13.08 -43.52 23.03
CA ALA A 1103 12.38 -43.17 21.78
C ALA A 1103 13.18 -43.51 20.49
N ALA A 1104 13.22 -44.79 20.09
CA ALA A 1104 13.98 -45.27 18.92
C ALA A 1104 13.55 -44.79 17.50
N PRO A 1105 12.31 -44.32 17.22
CA PRO A 1105 11.94 -43.81 15.89
C PRO A 1105 12.31 -42.32 15.69
N ALA A 1106 12.04 -41.45 16.67
CA ALA A 1106 12.31 -40.01 16.58
C ALA A 1106 13.83 -39.72 16.43
N ILE A 1107 14.66 -40.48 17.14
CA ILE A 1107 16.13 -40.40 17.07
C ILE A 1107 16.69 -40.70 15.67
N ARG A 1108 16.04 -41.57 14.87
CA ARG A 1108 16.49 -41.86 13.50
C ARG A 1108 16.24 -40.68 12.55
N GLN A 1109 15.20 -39.90 12.81
CA GLN A 1109 14.85 -38.73 12.01
C GLN A 1109 15.80 -37.56 12.27
N THR A 1110 16.20 -37.34 13.54
CA THR A 1110 17.14 -36.27 13.92
C THR A 1110 18.55 -36.49 13.37
N CYS A 1111 19.13 -37.70 13.47
CA CYS A 1111 20.44 -37.99 12.87
C CYS A 1111 20.41 -37.88 11.33
N GLY A 1112 19.30 -38.26 10.69
CA GLY A 1112 19.13 -38.09 9.24
C GLY A 1112 19.10 -36.62 8.82
N ARG A 1113 18.40 -35.77 9.59
CA ARG A 1113 18.41 -34.31 9.42
C ARG A 1113 19.81 -33.72 9.63
N ALA A 1114 20.52 -34.13 10.68
CA ALA A 1114 21.88 -33.67 10.96
C ALA A 1114 22.86 -34.06 9.84
N GLU A 1115 22.78 -35.29 9.32
CA GLU A 1115 23.59 -35.73 8.17
C GLU A 1115 23.28 -34.87 6.94
N ALA A 1116 21.99 -34.59 6.68
CA ALA A 1116 21.58 -33.74 5.56
C ALA A 1116 22.09 -32.30 5.70
N ALA A 1117 21.96 -31.70 6.88
CA ALA A 1117 22.45 -30.36 7.20
C ALA A 1117 23.97 -30.23 7.03
N ALA A 1118 24.75 -31.17 7.57
CA ALA A 1118 26.21 -31.18 7.42
C ALA A 1118 26.64 -31.39 5.95
N ARG A 1119 25.89 -32.18 5.17
CA ARG A 1119 26.12 -32.32 3.72
C ARG A 1119 25.79 -31.04 2.94
N ARG A 1120 24.70 -30.34 3.31
CA ARG A 1120 24.37 -29.03 2.73
C ARG A 1120 25.52 -28.06 2.99
N ALA A 1121 25.98 -27.95 4.23
CA ALA A 1121 27.12 -27.09 4.60
C ALA A 1121 28.38 -27.37 3.76
N LEU A 1122 28.78 -28.65 3.62
CA LEU A 1122 29.93 -29.02 2.80
C LEU A 1122 29.75 -28.71 1.32
N THR A 1123 28.55 -28.92 0.78
CA THR A 1123 28.24 -28.61 -0.63
C THR A 1123 28.38 -27.10 -0.87
N LEU A 1124 27.83 -26.28 0.03
CA LEU A 1124 27.94 -24.83 -0.04
C LEU A 1124 29.40 -24.37 0.08
N TYR A 1125 30.21 -24.98 0.97
CA TYR A 1125 31.64 -24.69 1.06
C TYR A 1125 32.44 -25.12 -0.17
N ASP A 1126 32.10 -26.24 -0.81
CA ASP A 1126 32.78 -26.72 -2.02
C ASP A 1126 32.48 -25.86 -3.27
N GLU A 1127 31.40 -25.08 -3.25
CA GLU A 1127 31.04 -24.12 -4.31
C GLU A 1127 31.78 -22.76 -4.20
N LEU A 1128 32.40 -22.49 -3.04
CA LEU A 1128 33.18 -21.27 -2.78
C LEU A 1128 34.64 -21.45 -3.21
N ASP A 1129 35.33 -20.37 -3.63
CA ASP A 1129 36.79 -20.43 -3.86
C ASP A 1129 37.52 -20.47 -2.49
N VAL A 1130 37.75 -21.68 -1.97
CA VAL A 1130 38.20 -21.92 -0.58
C VAL A 1130 39.70 -21.62 -0.35
N ARG A 1131 40.23 -20.49 -0.83
CA ARG A 1131 41.64 -20.12 -0.61
C ARG A 1131 41.87 -19.57 0.80
N ALA A 1132 40.95 -18.73 1.27
CA ALA A 1132 41.03 -18.12 2.60
C ALA A 1132 41.12 -19.17 3.71
N TRP A 1133 42.02 -18.96 4.68
CA TRP A 1133 42.26 -19.92 5.76
C TRP A 1133 40.99 -20.20 6.58
N GLN A 1134 40.20 -19.17 6.91
CA GLN A 1134 38.98 -19.30 7.71
C GLN A 1134 37.90 -20.16 7.02
N LEU A 1135 37.76 -20.05 5.70
CA LEU A 1135 36.80 -20.86 4.95
C LEU A 1135 37.21 -22.34 4.94
N ARG A 1136 38.52 -22.61 4.83
CA ARG A 1136 39.05 -23.98 4.91
C ARG A 1136 38.85 -24.57 6.31
N PHE A 1137 39.02 -23.76 7.36
CA PHE A 1137 38.73 -24.14 8.74
C PHE A 1137 37.25 -24.49 8.95
N ASN A 1138 36.34 -23.61 8.54
CA ASN A 1138 34.90 -23.85 8.67
C ASN A 1138 34.44 -25.09 7.88
N ARG A 1139 35.01 -25.30 6.70
CA ARG A 1139 34.79 -26.52 5.90
C ARG A 1139 35.29 -27.78 6.63
N ALA A 1140 36.47 -27.73 7.28
CA ALA A 1140 36.99 -28.83 8.08
C ALA A 1140 36.09 -29.13 9.30
N ARG A 1141 35.55 -28.09 9.95
CA ARG A 1141 34.54 -28.21 11.02
C ARG A 1141 33.27 -28.92 10.52
N ALA A 1142 32.70 -28.48 9.39
CA ALA A 1142 31.55 -29.15 8.77
C ALA A 1142 31.84 -30.63 8.44
N GLN A 1143 33.08 -30.94 8.05
CA GLN A 1143 33.51 -32.31 7.78
C GLN A 1143 33.60 -33.16 9.06
N ALA A 1144 34.05 -32.58 10.18
CA ALA A 1144 34.05 -33.24 11.48
C ALA A 1144 32.63 -33.49 12.00
N VAL A 1145 31.73 -32.51 11.87
CA VAL A 1145 30.31 -32.63 12.24
C VAL A 1145 29.62 -33.72 11.40
N LEU A 1146 29.91 -33.79 10.09
CA LEU A 1146 29.43 -34.89 9.25
C LEU A 1146 29.93 -36.25 9.75
N ALA A 1147 31.21 -36.35 10.17
CA ALA A 1147 31.76 -37.58 10.70
C ALA A 1147 31.05 -38.02 12.00
N GLN A 1148 30.77 -37.07 12.90
CA GLN A 1148 30.00 -37.29 14.13
C GLN A 1148 28.59 -37.80 13.83
N SER A 1149 27.91 -37.26 12.81
CA SER A 1149 26.56 -37.69 12.42
C SER A 1149 26.49 -39.18 11.99
N TYR A 1150 27.58 -39.75 11.48
CA TYR A 1150 27.64 -41.17 11.14
C TYR A 1150 27.70 -42.10 12.36
N GLY A 1151 28.01 -41.58 13.56
CA GLY A 1151 28.09 -42.34 14.81
C GLY A 1151 26.73 -42.86 15.33
N GLY A 1152 25.61 -42.30 14.87
CA GLY A 1152 24.23 -42.55 15.34
C GLY A 1152 23.60 -43.93 15.06
N ARG A 1153 24.40 -44.98 14.84
CA ARG A 1153 24.03 -46.40 14.57
C ARG A 1153 23.41 -46.71 13.20
N GLY A 1154 24.20 -47.42 12.38
CA GLY A 1154 23.77 -48.12 11.16
C GLY A 1154 24.82 -48.15 10.04
N ARG A 1155 25.82 -47.24 10.10
CA ARG A 1155 26.92 -47.21 9.13
C ARG A 1155 28.07 -48.13 9.56
N PRO A 1156 28.80 -48.75 8.61
CA PRO A 1156 29.99 -49.53 8.93
C PRO A 1156 31.03 -48.67 9.65
N ARG A 1157 31.59 -49.16 10.76
CA ARG A 1157 32.61 -48.46 11.57
C ARG A 1157 33.81 -47.97 10.75
N ALA A 1158 34.22 -48.74 9.74
CA ALA A 1158 35.28 -48.33 8.80
C ALA A 1158 34.95 -47.03 8.05
N LYS A 1159 33.66 -46.77 7.76
CA LYS A 1159 33.20 -45.53 7.13
C LYS A 1159 33.24 -44.35 8.10
N VAL A 1160 32.87 -44.57 9.37
CA VAL A 1160 32.92 -43.57 10.44
C VAL A 1160 34.35 -43.16 10.73
N LEU A 1161 35.23 -44.15 10.94
CA LEU A 1161 36.66 -43.93 11.17
C LEU A 1161 37.31 -43.17 10.02
N ARG A 1162 37.04 -43.56 8.77
CA ARG A 1162 37.55 -42.87 7.58
C ARG A 1162 37.08 -41.41 7.51
N ALA A 1163 35.84 -41.11 7.91
CA ALA A 1163 35.34 -39.74 7.92
C ALA A 1163 36.08 -38.87 8.96
N HIS A 1164 36.31 -39.40 10.17
CA HIS A 1164 37.11 -38.72 11.20
C HIS A 1164 38.58 -38.56 10.79
N GLU A 1165 39.19 -39.58 10.18
CA GLU A 1165 40.56 -39.49 9.65
C GLU A 1165 40.68 -38.40 8.58
N GLN A 1166 39.69 -38.27 7.68
CA GLN A 1166 39.69 -37.20 6.68
C GLN A 1166 39.52 -35.80 7.30
N ALA A 1167 38.74 -35.68 8.38
CA ALA A 1167 38.59 -34.42 9.11
C ALA A 1167 39.89 -34.05 9.85
N ARG A 1168 40.53 -35.02 10.52
CA ARG A 1168 41.85 -34.87 11.13
C ARG A 1168 42.88 -34.40 10.11
N ASP A 1169 42.95 -35.03 8.93
CA ASP A 1169 43.89 -34.64 7.88
C ASP A 1169 43.62 -33.24 7.32
N ALA A 1170 42.39 -32.73 7.43
CA ALA A 1170 42.07 -31.35 7.06
C ALA A 1170 42.58 -30.37 8.12
N PHE A 1171 42.30 -30.61 9.41
CA PHE A 1171 42.78 -29.77 10.49
C PHE A 1171 44.31 -29.80 10.64
N ALA A 1172 44.96 -30.96 10.49
CA ALA A 1172 46.42 -31.08 10.55
C ALA A 1172 47.12 -30.26 9.45
N ARG A 1173 46.51 -30.11 8.26
CA ARG A 1173 47.03 -29.23 7.21
C ARG A 1173 46.89 -27.76 7.57
N LEU A 1174 45.78 -27.38 8.19
CA LEU A 1174 45.54 -26.00 8.64
C LEU A 1174 46.46 -25.61 9.79
N ASP A 1175 46.68 -26.52 10.75
CA ASP A 1175 47.60 -26.33 11.86
C ASP A 1175 49.06 -26.29 11.39
N ALA A 1176 49.42 -27.07 10.35
CA ALA A 1176 50.76 -27.00 9.76
C ALA A 1176 51.04 -25.66 9.05
N GLU A 1177 50.00 -24.98 8.54
CA GLU A 1177 50.12 -23.64 7.96
C GLU A 1177 50.20 -22.55 9.04
N GLU A 1178 49.39 -22.67 10.10
CA GLU A 1178 49.30 -21.73 11.22
C GLU A 1178 49.28 -22.51 12.56
N PRO A 1179 50.45 -22.81 13.16
CA PRO A 1179 50.56 -23.68 14.33
C PRO A 1179 49.76 -23.18 15.54
N GLY A 1180 49.00 -24.08 16.16
CA GLY A 1180 48.21 -23.82 17.37
C GLY A 1180 46.79 -23.31 17.12
N ARG A 1181 46.42 -22.98 15.87
CA ARG A 1181 45.05 -22.48 15.55
C ARG A 1181 44.02 -23.59 15.35
N ALA A 1182 44.44 -24.81 15.05
CA ALA A 1182 43.54 -25.95 14.91
C ALA A 1182 43.87 -27.09 15.88
N GLU A 1183 44.82 -26.88 16.79
CA GLU A 1183 45.31 -27.86 17.77
C GLU A 1183 44.17 -28.43 18.64
N ALA A 1184 43.28 -27.60 19.17
CA ALA A 1184 42.17 -28.05 20.01
C ALA A 1184 41.20 -28.98 19.25
N GLU A 1185 40.84 -28.62 18.02
CA GLU A 1185 39.96 -29.43 17.16
C GLU A 1185 40.66 -30.72 16.71
N LEU A 1186 41.95 -30.64 16.40
CA LEU A 1186 42.77 -31.78 16.04
C LEU A 1186 42.83 -32.79 17.19
N HIS A 1187 43.11 -32.31 18.41
CA HIS A 1187 43.18 -33.15 19.61
C HIS A 1187 41.83 -33.81 19.91
N ALA A 1188 40.73 -33.06 19.86
CA ALA A 1188 39.39 -33.60 20.06
C ALA A 1188 39.02 -34.70 19.05
N ILE A 1189 39.42 -34.55 17.79
CA ILE A 1189 39.20 -35.57 16.76
C ILE A 1189 40.12 -36.78 16.96
N GLU A 1190 41.36 -36.58 17.37
CA GLU A 1190 42.30 -37.66 17.68
C GLU A 1190 41.80 -38.51 18.86
N ASP A 1191 41.33 -37.88 19.94
CA ASP A 1191 40.69 -38.57 21.06
C ASP A 1191 39.47 -39.38 20.62
N THR A 1192 38.66 -38.81 19.71
CA THR A 1192 37.50 -39.51 19.15
C THR A 1192 37.93 -40.71 18.30
N ILE A 1193 38.97 -40.57 17.47
CA ILE A 1193 39.54 -41.66 16.67
C ILE A 1193 40.09 -42.77 17.55
N ASP A 1194 40.79 -42.43 18.63
CA ASP A 1194 41.37 -43.39 19.55
C ASP A 1194 40.30 -44.11 20.36
N SER A 1195 39.27 -43.40 20.84
CA SER A 1195 38.07 -44.02 21.42
C SER A 1195 37.39 -44.98 20.43
N LEU A 1196 37.25 -44.57 19.17
CA LEU A 1196 36.71 -45.39 18.08
C LEU A 1196 37.63 -46.55 17.68
N ARG A 1197 38.90 -46.59 18.09
CA ARG A 1197 39.84 -47.70 17.89
C ARG A 1197 39.86 -48.64 19.10
N GLN A 1198 39.86 -48.08 20.31
CA GLN A 1198 39.90 -48.80 21.59
C GLN A 1198 38.62 -49.56 21.92
N SER A 1199 37.47 -49.05 21.49
CA SER A 1199 36.20 -49.79 21.54
C SER A 1199 36.30 -51.01 20.62
N GLY A 1200 36.77 -52.19 21.06
CA GLY A 1200 37.14 -53.35 20.21
C GLY A 1200 36.12 -53.81 19.12
N PRO A 1201 36.47 -54.76 18.23
CA PRO A 1201 35.60 -55.15 17.11
C PRO A 1201 34.21 -55.60 17.60
N PRO A 1202 33.13 -55.37 16.83
CA PRO A 1202 31.81 -55.84 17.25
C PRO A 1202 31.87 -57.36 17.43
N ALA A 1203 31.35 -57.85 18.57
CA ALA A 1203 31.00 -59.25 18.70
C ALA A 1203 30.08 -59.62 17.53
N GLN A 1204 30.58 -60.45 16.61
CA GLN A 1204 29.80 -60.97 15.51
C GLN A 1204 28.65 -61.78 16.10
N ALA A 1205 27.46 -61.18 16.17
CA ALA A 1205 26.24 -61.94 16.28
C ALA A 1205 26.16 -62.81 15.02
N ARG A 1206 26.46 -64.11 15.18
CA ARG A 1206 26.21 -65.16 14.20
C ARG A 1206 24.71 -65.18 13.89
N ALA A 1207 24.28 -64.39 12.92
CA ALA A 1207 23.00 -64.60 12.27
C ALA A 1207 23.16 -65.79 11.33
N GLN A 1208 22.67 -66.95 11.77
CA GLN A 1208 22.32 -68.06 10.89
C GLN A 1208 21.38 -67.51 9.82
N THR A 1209 21.88 -67.35 8.60
CA THR A 1209 21.05 -67.10 7.43
C THR A 1209 21.23 -68.28 6.49
N SER A 1210 20.12 -69.01 6.38
CA SER A 1210 19.88 -70.12 5.48
C SER A 1210 20.32 -69.80 4.06
N VAL A 1211 21.01 -70.76 3.48
CA VAL A 1211 21.29 -70.90 2.06
C VAL A 1211 20.01 -70.67 1.26
N ASN A 1212 20.02 -69.70 0.36
CA ASN A 1212 19.37 -69.88 -0.93
C ASN A 1212 20.20 -69.22 -2.04
N ARG A 1213 20.87 -70.08 -2.79
CA ARG A 1213 21.58 -69.77 -4.03
C ARG A 1213 20.55 -69.54 -5.13
N SER A 1214 20.59 -68.38 -5.77
CA SER A 1214 20.35 -68.30 -7.22
C SER A 1214 21.29 -67.25 -7.80
N GLY A 1215 22.10 -67.68 -8.76
CA GLY A 1215 23.20 -66.89 -9.29
C GLY A 1215 22.79 -65.94 -10.40
N LYS A 1216 23.54 -64.85 -10.54
CA LYS A 1216 23.99 -64.33 -11.83
C LYS A 1216 25.27 -63.52 -11.65
N ARG A 1217 26.28 -63.94 -12.41
CA ARG A 1217 27.67 -63.47 -12.41
C ARG A 1217 27.77 -61.97 -12.74
N ARG A 1218 28.57 -61.26 -11.95
CA ARG A 1218 29.16 -59.95 -12.28
C ARG A 1218 30.13 -60.08 -13.48
N LYS A 1219 29.97 -59.24 -14.51
CA LYS A 1219 31.09 -58.84 -15.38
C LYS A 1219 31.69 -57.55 -14.82
N ARG A 1220 32.99 -57.59 -14.54
CA ARG A 1220 33.84 -56.45 -14.21
C ARG A 1220 33.94 -55.53 -15.44
N HIS A 1221 33.70 -54.23 -15.28
CA HIS A 1221 34.28 -53.21 -16.16
C HIS A 1221 35.31 -52.41 -15.37
N GLN A 1222 36.55 -52.45 -15.86
CA GLN A 1222 37.70 -51.68 -15.41
C GLN A 1222 37.51 -50.18 -15.70
N PRO A 1223 38.11 -49.28 -14.90
CA PRO A 1223 38.24 -47.87 -15.27
C PRO A 1223 39.43 -47.70 -16.24
N LYS A 1224 39.24 -46.93 -17.32
CA LYS A 1224 40.35 -46.50 -18.21
C LYS A 1224 40.85 -45.09 -17.82
N PRO A 1225 42.13 -44.77 -18.12
CA PRO A 1225 42.88 -43.69 -17.50
C PRO A 1225 42.90 -42.38 -18.32
N ARG A 1226 43.31 -41.30 -17.66
CA ARG A 1226 43.61 -39.97 -18.23
C ARG A 1226 44.75 -40.03 -19.23
N LEU A 1227 44.66 -39.24 -20.32
CA LEU A 1227 45.76 -38.91 -21.22
C LEU A 1227 45.71 -37.42 -21.60
N ARG A 1228 46.81 -36.70 -21.34
CA ARG A 1228 47.17 -35.41 -21.94
C ARG A 1228 47.92 -35.67 -23.27
N GLY A 1229 47.74 -34.83 -24.28
CA GLY A 1229 48.68 -34.76 -25.41
C GLY A 1229 48.24 -34.02 -26.68
N ARG A 1230 48.52 -32.70 -26.73
CA ARG A 1230 49.12 -31.87 -27.82
C ARG A 1230 48.80 -32.06 -29.33
N GLN A 1231 48.60 -30.89 -29.97
CA GLN A 1231 49.13 -30.35 -31.26
C GLN A 1231 48.29 -30.35 -32.58
N GLY A 1232 48.08 -29.12 -33.08
CA GLY A 1232 48.22 -28.66 -34.49
C GLY A 1232 46.99 -28.78 -35.42
N ARG A 1233 46.71 -27.91 -36.41
CA ARG A 1233 47.13 -26.55 -36.84
C ARG A 1233 46.28 -26.19 -38.10
N GLN A 1234 46.09 -24.88 -38.37
CA GLN A 1234 45.61 -24.19 -39.62
C GLN A 1234 44.09 -24.14 -39.88
N GLY A 1235 43.48 -23.02 -40.30
CA GLY A 1235 43.86 -21.62 -40.62
C GLY A 1235 42.59 -20.73 -40.46
N ALA A 1236 42.51 -19.42 -40.67
CA ALA A 1236 43.39 -18.28 -40.91
C ALA A 1236 42.45 -17.10 -41.28
N ALA A 1237 42.85 -15.85 -40.94
CA ALA A 1237 42.28 -14.54 -41.35
C ALA A 1237 41.17 -13.92 -40.44
N GLY A 1238 41.31 -12.72 -39.87
CA GLY A 1238 42.45 -11.81 -39.78
C GLY A 1238 42.08 -10.44 -39.17
N ARG A 1239 43.07 -9.83 -38.47
CA ARG A 1239 43.31 -8.38 -38.22
C ARG A 1239 42.29 -7.64 -37.32
N ARG A 1240 42.65 -6.69 -36.45
CA ARG A 1240 43.94 -6.04 -36.09
C ARG A 1240 43.74 -5.25 -34.76
N LYS A 1241 44.81 -5.25 -33.95
CA LYS A 1241 45.31 -4.26 -32.97
C LYS A 1241 44.59 -2.90 -32.89
N HIS A 1242 44.35 -2.38 -31.68
CA HIS A 1242 45.29 -1.50 -30.95
C HIS A 1242 44.77 -1.13 -29.54
N ARG A 1243 45.71 -1.14 -28.58
CA ARG A 1243 45.78 -0.44 -27.28
C ARG A 1243 44.63 -0.57 -26.30
#